data_AF-A0A257V636-F1
#
_entry.id   AF-A0A257V636-F1
#
_cell.length_a   1.000
_cell.length_b   1.000
_cell.length_c   1.000
_cell.angle_alpha   90.00
_cell.angle_beta   90.00
_cell.angle_gamma   90.00
#
_symmetry.space_group_name_H-M   'P 1'
#
loop_
_entity.id
_entity.type
_entity.pdbx_description
1 polymer ?
#
loop_
_entity_poly.entity_id
_entity_poly.type
_entity_poly.pdbx_seq_one_letter_code
_entity_poly.pdbx_strand_id
1 'polypeptide(L)'
;MGDVIGAVTWVDPRTDPQPPAEKPPVRATEDPAAIAELIEHCQAGRIYAVERWLASGRPIQVAYGEVDAWRAPATPLSVAMESGQHDLTLLLLCNGYRPELEPQPPLNFALRKRAWDYVDLLLAWGTDPKAADPDAVLETYQVSTMERFWDLGLDLTRDRHLAYYLAESTSNKPAYGWAKRHNADPRVARALTLALGEAVSENREKGVALLVWAGADPHLQVPSLKYTEDDDDPDDDRSSAIEVAVMLGRGKLLKYLKPDPDRDDWEALWGEVCDPDTTDFLYDRRPPRDWSKAIERNIWRMGWWYWDRSDHRACLERLFEHFWGRLSTLSPRDCQEMRGSLLKMESSSDLAWLLGKLSKPQHCAGTIFAELVRTPAIRQKMAHLGLDALLPSRPTDIRTGRRRVRAGGKPDRPAQASEDEWLDNLSAEQRASFLRQHISREQLYAEVWADPVTRVAERYGISDVAVAKWCRKLDVPRPGRGYWACKAAGQKLRQSPLPPRARGVPMYVGRPKPSREKRPAPAGIRGLERFPRAIPVPDVGDPEHVLVARTRRALEEAATGEGGIIGARAGGGLDVEVSKGSVARALRMVNAIVCALEGAGFGVEVAACPAGAERSAGGRTYAVLDGERVPFALVELTERVERPPNDQERAAMRRNPWKTKGPFYSHRPTGALSLQIEGGSAGDGHRRSWSDSTQRRLEALLHSFIRGLLVSAEAQRRRGARA
;
A
#
# COMPACT_ATOMS: atom_id res chain seq x y z
N MET A 1 13.25 25.68 -72.15
CA MET A 1 14.57 25.73 -71.51
C MET A 1 14.64 24.54 -70.58
N GLY A 2 15.60 23.65 -70.82
CA GLY A 2 15.55 22.23 -70.46
C GLY A 2 15.53 21.93 -68.96
N ASP A 3 14.88 20.81 -68.67
CA ASP A 3 14.98 20.05 -67.43
C ASP A 3 16.45 19.82 -67.05
N VAL A 4 16.87 20.42 -65.95
CA VAL A 4 18.03 19.94 -65.19
C VAL A 4 17.47 18.95 -64.17
N ILE A 5 17.24 17.72 -64.60
CA ILE A 5 17.11 16.58 -63.67
C ILE A 5 18.49 16.44 -63.03
N GLY A 6 18.64 16.92 -61.80
CA GLY A 6 19.84 16.67 -60.99
C GLY A 6 20.12 15.16 -61.00
N ALA A 7 21.34 14.76 -61.37
CA ALA A 7 21.73 13.37 -61.47
C ALA A 7 21.40 12.63 -60.15
N VAL A 8 20.59 11.56 -60.24
CA VAL A 8 20.30 10.67 -59.11
C VAL A 8 21.62 10.08 -58.64
N THR A 9 22.13 10.58 -57.52
CA THR A 9 23.40 10.14 -56.95
C THR A 9 23.13 8.93 -56.07
N TRP A 10 23.42 7.73 -56.60
CA TRP A 10 23.36 6.51 -55.80
C TRP A 10 24.57 6.45 -54.87
N VAL A 11 24.34 6.06 -53.62
CA VAL A 11 25.37 5.93 -52.58
C VAL A 11 25.42 4.47 -52.13
N ASP A 12 26.59 3.83 -52.28
CA ASP A 12 26.82 2.48 -51.74
C ASP A 12 27.25 2.57 -50.26
N PRO A 13 26.40 2.15 -49.30
CA PRO A 13 26.76 2.17 -47.89
C PRO A 13 27.98 1.31 -47.56
N ARG A 14 28.35 0.35 -48.43
CA ARG A 14 29.57 -0.46 -48.25
C ARG A 14 30.86 0.33 -48.45
N THR A 15 30.78 1.43 -49.20
CA THR A 15 31.92 2.31 -49.48
C THR A 15 31.82 3.65 -48.76
N ASP A 16 30.60 4.16 -48.56
CA ASP A 16 30.33 5.43 -47.90
C ASP A 16 29.16 5.29 -46.90
N PRO A 17 29.42 4.73 -45.70
CA PRO A 17 28.39 4.48 -44.69
C PRO A 17 28.05 5.72 -43.84
N GLN A 18 28.76 6.83 -44.03
CA GLN A 18 28.63 8.01 -43.16
C GLN A 18 27.58 8.98 -43.72
N PRO A 19 26.91 9.77 -42.87
CA PRO A 19 25.99 10.80 -43.32
C PRO A 19 26.76 11.81 -44.22
N PRO A 20 26.29 12.07 -45.45
CA PRO A 20 26.97 12.97 -46.36
C PRO A 20 26.87 14.42 -45.86
N ALA A 21 27.87 15.24 -46.19
CA ALA A 21 27.89 16.66 -45.82
C ALA A 21 26.68 17.44 -46.37
N GLU A 22 26.17 17.04 -47.53
CA GLU A 22 24.92 17.51 -48.11
C GLU A 22 23.95 16.33 -48.26
N LYS A 23 22.73 16.45 -47.71
CA LYS A 23 21.73 15.38 -47.77
C LYS A 23 21.23 15.19 -49.22
N PRO A 24 21.13 13.97 -49.76
CA PRO A 24 20.56 13.71 -51.08
C PRO A 24 19.12 14.25 -51.18
N PRO A 25 18.63 14.64 -52.37
CA PRO A 25 17.28 15.18 -52.52
C PRO A 25 16.22 14.18 -52.03
N VAL A 26 15.16 14.70 -51.41
CA VAL A 26 14.07 13.88 -50.87
C VAL A 26 13.31 13.21 -52.01
N ARG A 27 13.15 11.89 -51.95
CA ARG A 27 12.43 11.07 -52.93
C ARG A 27 11.07 10.63 -52.37
N ALA A 28 10.20 11.60 -52.11
CA ALA A 28 8.88 11.36 -51.55
C ALA A 28 7.77 11.33 -52.62
N THR A 29 6.66 10.67 -52.31
CA THR A 29 5.41 10.64 -53.10
C THR A 29 4.20 10.85 -52.17
N GLU A 30 3.07 11.31 -52.72
CA GLU A 30 1.79 11.37 -51.99
C GLU A 30 0.98 10.08 -52.14
N ASP A 31 1.33 9.22 -53.11
CA ASP A 31 0.62 7.97 -53.39
C ASP A 31 1.27 6.77 -52.66
N PRO A 32 0.61 6.16 -51.66
CA PRO A 32 1.14 4.98 -50.98
C PRO A 32 1.35 3.78 -51.92
N ALA A 33 0.59 3.66 -53.01
CA ALA A 33 0.74 2.56 -53.94
C ALA A 33 2.08 2.62 -54.70
N ALA A 34 2.66 3.81 -54.87
CA ALA A 34 3.91 4.00 -55.59
C ALA A 34 5.14 3.40 -54.88
N ILE A 35 5.06 3.09 -53.57
CA ILE A 35 6.13 2.44 -52.81
C ILE A 35 5.76 1.02 -52.31
N ALA A 36 4.58 0.49 -52.65
CA ALA A 36 4.12 -0.80 -52.15
C ALA A 36 5.08 -1.96 -52.52
N GLU A 37 5.59 -1.95 -53.76
CA GLU A 37 6.58 -2.93 -54.23
C GLU A 37 7.92 -2.79 -53.49
N LEU A 38 8.35 -1.57 -53.13
CA LEU A 38 9.55 -1.35 -52.32
C LEU A 38 9.39 -1.92 -50.91
N ILE A 39 8.23 -1.72 -50.28
CA ILE A 39 7.90 -2.30 -48.96
C ILE A 39 7.99 -3.82 -49.02
N GLU A 40 7.44 -4.46 -50.06
CA GLU A 40 7.52 -5.92 -50.23
C GLU A 40 8.97 -6.42 -50.35
N HIS A 41 9.82 -5.71 -51.11
CA HIS A 41 11.25 -6.04 -51.20
C HIS A 41 11.95 -5.91 -49.85
N CYS A 42 11.61 -4.89 -49.06
CA CYS A 42 12.14 -4.68 -47.70
C CYS A 42 11.69 -5.80 -46.74
N GLN A 43 10.41 -6.14 -46.74
CA GLN A 43 9.83 -7.22 -45.92
C GLN A 43 10.48 -8.57 -46.21
N ALA A 44 10.75 -8.84 -47.50
CA ALA A 44 11.39 -10.07 -47.95
C ALA A 44 12.93 -10.06 -47.78
N GLY A 45 13.53 -8.95 -47.36
CA GLY A 45 14.98 -8.79 -47.23
C GLY A 45 15.75 -8.89 -48.56
N ARG A 46 15.11 -8.52 -49.67
CA ARG A 46 15.70 -8.59 -51.02
C ARG A 46 16.60 -7.37 -51.29
N ILE A 47 17.74 -7.28 -50.59
CA ILE A 47 18.63 -6.10 -50.62
C ILE A 47 19.02 -5.65 -52.05
N TYR A 48 19.38 -6.56 -52.95
CA TYR A 48 19.72 -6.22 -54.34
C TYR A 48 18.53 -5.70 -55.17
N ALA A 49 17.30 -6.09 -54.82
CA ALA A 49 16.10 -5.53 -55.45
C ALA A 49 15.87 -4.09 -54.97
N VAL A 50 16.12 -3.83 -53.68
CA VAL A 50 16.08 -2.48 -53.11
C VAL A 50 17.18 -1.61 -53.71
N GLU A 51 18.42 -2.10 -53.86
CA GLU A 51 19.50 -1.34 -54.52
C GLU A 51 19.13 -0.93 -55.95
N ARG A 52 18.57 -1.84 -56.75
CA ARG A 52 18.09 -1.52 -58.11
C ARG A 52 16.96 -0.49 -58.08
N TRP A 53 16.04 -0.58 -57.11
CA TRP A 53 15.00 0.43 -56.93
C TRP A 53 15.61 1.81 -56.63
N LEU A 54 16.57 1.86 -55.70
CA LEU A 54 17.24 3.10 -55.32
C LEU A 54 18.01 3.71 -56.50
N ALA A 55 18.79 2.90 -57.22
CA ALA A 55 19.54 3.35 -58.40
C ALA A 55 18.64 3.89 -59.53
N SER A 56 17.39 3.43 -59.63
CA SER A 56 16.44 3.88 -60.65
C SER A 56 15.81 5.26 -60.38
N GLY A 57 16.03 5.85 -59.20
CA GLY A 57 15.47 7.17 -58.86
C GLY A 57 13.98 7.20 -58.48
N ARG A 58 13.30 6.04 -58.41
CA ARG A 58 11.89 5.91 -57.99
C ARG A 58 11.61 6.50 -56.58
N PRO A 59 10.38 6.87 -56.22
CA PRO A 59 10.07 7.28 -54.84
C PRO A 59 10.46 6.20 -53.81
N ILE A 60 10.90 6.61 -52.62
CA ILE A 60 11.35 5.70 -51.56
C ILE A 60 10.57 5.88 -50.25
N GLN A 61 9.80 6.96 -50.15
CA GLN A 61 9.03 7.30 -48.96
C GLN A 61 7.73 7.97 -49.37
N VAL A 62 6.70 7.86 -48.54
CA VAL A 62 5.47 8.63 -48.69
C VAL A 62 5.51 9.82 -47.74
N ALA A 63 5.17 11.01 -48.24
CA ALA A 63 4.99 12.19 -47.41
C ALA A 63 3.59 12.12 -46.76
N TYR A 64 3.51 11.44 -45.62
CA TYR A 64 2.27 11.40 -44.84
C TYR A 64 2.01 12.76 -44.18
N GLY A 65 0.75 13.20 -44.16
CA GLY A 65 0.31 14.29 -43.29
C GLY A 65 0.20 13.84 -41.82
N GLU A 66 -0.68 14.46 -41.04
CA GLU A 66 -1.01 13.95 -39.71
C GLU A 66 -1.74 12.59 -39.85
N VAL A 67 -1.09 11.53 -39.39
CA VAL A 67 -1.67 10.18 -39.36
C VAL A 67 -1.86 9.76 -37.90
N ASP A 68 -3.01 9.17 -37.60
CA ASP A 68 -3.24 8.51 -36.33
C ASP A 68 -2.17 7.43 -36.10
N ALA A 69 -1.39 7.58 -35.01
CA ALA A 69 -0.33 6.67 -34.62
C ALA A 69 -0.77 5.19 -34.58
N TRP A 70 -2.04 4.94 -34.23
CA TRP A 70 -2.61 3.60 -34.15
C TRP A 70 -2.90 2.96 -35.51
N ARG A 71 -2.90 3.76 -36.57
CA ARG A 71 -3.19 3.37 -37.95
C ARG A 71 -2.03 3.72 -38.89
N ALA A 72 -0.85 4.00 -38.33
CA ALA A 72 0.33 4.32 -39.10
C ALA A 72 0.65 3.17 -40.08
N PRO A 73 0.77 3.46 -41.39
CA PRO A 73 1.08 2.45 -42.38
C PRO A 73 2.52 1.95 -42.24
N ALA A 74 2.78 0.74 -42.74
CA ALA A 74 4.14 0.23 -42.84
C ALA A 74 4.95 1.10 -43.83
N THR A 75 6.16 1.48 -43.44
CA THR A 75 7.09 2.24 -44.28
C THR A 75 8.32 1.37 -44.60
N PRO A 76 9.06 1.65 -45.67
CA PRO A 76 10.29 0.92 -45.96
C PRO A 76 11.28 0.94 -44.79
N LEU A 77 11.40 2.08 -44.09
CA LEU A 77 12.27 2.21 -42.93
C LEU A 77 11.74 1.41 -41.73
N SER A 78 10.45 1.52 -41.39
CA SER A 78 9.89 0.79 -40.25
C SER A 78 9.99 -0.72 -40.43
N VAL A 79 9.73 -1.23 -41.64
CA VAL A 79 9.87 -2.65 -41.99
C VAL A 79 11.32 -3.13 -41.86
N ALA A 80 12.27 -2.35 -42.37
CA ALA A 80 13.69 -2.71 -42.29
C ALA A 80 14.15 -2.85 -40.83
N MET A 81 13.75 -1.89 -39.99
CA MET A 81 14.06 -1.88 -38.56
C MET A 81 13.34 -3.02 -37.80
N GLU A 82 12.05 -3.24 -38.07
CA GLU A 82 11.23 -4.31 -37.48
C GLU A 82 11.79 -5.70 -37.79
N SER A 83 12.34 -5.86 -38.99
CA SER A 83 12.96 -7.10 -39.45
C SER A 83 14.42 -7.26 -39.01
N GLY A 84 15.00 -6.28 -38.31
CA GLY A 84 16.39 -6.31 -37.86
C GLY A 84 17.44 -6.18 -38.98
N GLN A 85 17.07 -5.64 -40.15
CA GLN A 85 17.94 -5.54 -41.32
C GLN A 85 18.73 -4.22 -41.33
N HIS A 86 19.82 -4.17 -40.57
CA HIS A 86 20.62 -2.95 -40.39
C HIS A 86 21.16 -2.37 -41.72
N ASP A 87 21.67 -3.23 -42.60
CA ASP A 87 22.20 -2.83 -43.91
C ASP A 87 21.13 -2.18 -44.78
N LEU A 88 19.89 -2.68 -44.70
CA LEU A 88 18.77 -2.13 -45.45
C LEU A 88 18.36 -0.76 -44.91
N THR A 89 18.33 -0.59 -43.58
CA THR A 89 18.09 0.71 -42.94
C THR A 89 19.16 1.72 -43.37
N LEU A 90 20.45 1.35 -43.30
CA LEU A 90 21.55 2.21 -43.72
C LEU A 90 21.46 2.55 -45.22
N LEU A 91 21.15 1.56 -46.06
CA LEU A 91 20.99 1.75 -47.51
C LEU A 91 19.90 2.76 -47.85
N LEU A 92 18.75 2.70 -47.17
CA LEU A 92 17.67 3.68 -47.34
C LEU A 92 18.13 5.08 -46.94
N LEU A 93 18.75 5.23 -45.76
CA LEU A 93 19.26 6.51 -45.27
C LEU A 93 20.30 7.14 -46.22
N CYS A 94 21.27 6.35 -46.68
CA CYS A 94 22.30 6.77 -47.64
C CYS A 94 21.73 7.29 -48.95
N ASN A 95 20.57 6.79 -49.37
CA ASN A 95 19.95 7.11 -50.65
C ASN A 95 18.77 8.08 -50.53
N GLY A 96 18.76 8.90 -49.45
CA GLY A 96 17.91 10.08 -49.34
C GLY A 96 16.62 9.88 -48.54
N TYR A 97 16.46 8.77 -47.82
CA TYR A 97 15.30 8.56 -46.94
C TYR A 97 15.31 9.57 -45.78
N ARG A 98 14.14 10.08 -45.38
CA ARG A 98 14.02 11.09 -44.30
C ARG A 98 13.28 10.54 -43.08
N PRO A 99 13.98 10.17 -42.00
CA PRO A 99 13.36 9.76 -40.74
C PRO A 99 12.30 10.74 -40.21
N GLU A 100 12.47 12.04 -40.45
CA GLU A 100 11.57 13.10 -40.01
C GLU A 100 10.19 13.10 -40.71
N LEU A 101 10.07 12.41 -41.85
CA LEU A 101 8.79 12.26 -42.58
C LEU A 101 8.06 10.96 -42.21
N GLU A 102 8.58 10.18 -41.27
CA GLU A 102 7.88 8.99 -40.78
C GLU A 102 6.60 9.37 -40.04
N PRO A 103 5.51 8.58 -40.19
CA PRO A 103 4.28 8.80 -39.45
C PRO A 103 4.46 8.65 -37.93
N GLN A 104 5.53 7.98 -37.49
CA GLN A 104 5.93 7.84 -36.10
C GLN A 104 7.45 8.05 -35.98
N PRO A 105 7.95 8.77 -34.96
CA PRO A 105 9.38 8.95 -34.78
C PRO A 105 10.11 7.58 -34.68
N PRO A 106 11.02 7.24 -35.62
CA PRO A 106 11.64 5.91 -35.67
C PRO A 106 12.52 5.64 -34.44
N LEU A 107 12.98 6.70 -33.78
CA LEU A 107 13.72 6.63 -32.53
C LEU A 107 12.92 5.95 -31.41
N ASN A 108 11.59 6.09 -31.40
CA ASN A 108 10.72 5.44 -30.41
C ASN A 108 10.73 3.92 -30.55
N PHE A 109 10.77 3.41 -31.79
CA PHE A 109 10.90 1.99 -32.05
C PHE A 109 12.25 1.46 -31.55
N ALA A 110 13.34 2.12 -31.95
CA ALA A 110 14.70 1.73 -31.59
C ALA A 110 14.91 1.69 -30.06
N LEU A 111 14.42 2.71 -29.34
CA LEU A 111 14.47 2.79 -27.89
C LEU A 111 13.68 1.66 -27.21
N ARG A 112 12.43 1.42 -27.61
CA ARG A 112 11.58 0.37 -27.02
C ARG A 112 12.11 -1.03 -27.28
N LYS A 113 12.71 -1.27 -28.45
CA LYS A 113 13.39 -2.53 -28.78
C LYS A 113 14.80 -2.64 -28.21
N ARG A 114 15.34 -1.55 -27.65
CA ARG A 114 16.71 -1.44 -27.15
C ARG A 114 17.76 -1.77 -28.23
N ALA A 115 17.46 -1.40 -29.46
CA ALA A 115 18.34 -1.55 -30.60
C ALA A 115 19.25 -0.32 -30.70
N TRP A 116 20.35 -0.34 -29.94
CA TRP A 116 21.24 0.81 -29.77
C TRP A 116 21.96 1.20 -31.07
N ASP A 117 22.25 0.21 -31.90
CA ASP A 117 22.78 0.40 -33.25
C ASP A 117 21.85 1.28 -34.11
N TYR A 118 20.54 1.07 -34.03
CA TYR A 118 19.57 1.93 -34.70
C TYR A 118 19.44 3.30 -34.05
N VAL A 119 19.56 3.41 -32.72
CA VAL A 119 19.57 4.72 -32.04
C VAL A 119 20.75 5.56 -32.52
N ASP A 120 21.96 4.99 -32.53
CA ASP A 120 23.17 5.67 -32.97
C ASP A 120 23.12 6.02 -34.45
N LEU A 121 22.63 5.10 -35.28
CA LEU A 121 22.43 5.34 -36.70
C LEU A 121 21.45 6.49 -36.94
N LEU A 122 20.24 6.45 -36.38
CA LEU A 122 19.23 7.48 -36.61
C LEU A 122 19.69 8.87 -36.15
N LEU A 123 20.39 8.95 -35.01
CA LEU A 123 20.95 10.21 -34.51
C LEU A 123 22.08 10.74 -35.40
N ALA A 124 22.97 9.86 -35.87
CA ALA A 124 24.03 10.24 -36.81
C ALA A 124 23.46 10.79 -38.14
N TRP A 125 22.32 10.25 -38.58
CA TRP A 125 21.61 10.71 -39.79
C TRP A 125 20.70 11.92 -39.55
N GLY A 126 20.80 12.56 -38.38
CA GLY A 126 20.19 13.86 -38.09
C GLY A 126 18.72 13.79 -37.66
N THR A 127 18.27 12.65 -37.14
CA THR A 127 16.95 12.57 -36.47
C THR A 127 16.96 13.45 -35.22
N ASP A 128 15.94 14.30 -35.04
CA ASP A 128 15.84 15.15 -33.85
C ASP A 128 15.63 14.31 -32.58
N PRO A 129 16.56 14.31 -31.61
CA PRO A 129 16.40 13.57 -30.36
C PRO A 129 15.19 14.04 -29.54
N LYS A 130 14.72 15.28 -29.72
CA LYS A 130 13.57 15.85 -29.00
C LYS A 130 12.23 15.29 -29.50
N ALA A 131 12.22 14.74 -30.71
CA ALA A 131 11.05 14.06 -31.27
C ALA A 131 10.80 12.68 -30.61
N ALA A 132 11.75 12.16 -29.83
CA ALA A 132 11.53 10.96 -29.05
C ALA A 132 10.41 11.16 -28.02
N ASP A 133 9.70 10.07 -27.74
CA ASP A 133 8.73 9.94 -26.66
C ASP A 133 9.49 9.75 -25.33
N PRO A 134 9.31 10.62 -24.32
CA PRO A 134 9.87 10.45 -22.99
C PRO A 134 9.65 9.06 -22.40
N ASP A 135 8.47 8.46 -22.61
CA ASP A 135 8.17 7.13 -22.08
C ASP A 135 9.02 6.07 -22.76
N ALA A 136 9.29 6.18 -24.06
CA ALA A 136 10.17 5.27 -24.77
C ALA A 136 11.61 5.31 -24.21
N VAL A 137 12.09 6.48 -23.79
CA VAL A 137 13.39 6.64 -23.11
C VAL A 137 13.35 6.05 -21.69
N LEU A 138 12.31 6.36 -20.91
CA LEU A 138 12.16 5.87 -19.54
C LEU A 138 12.05 4.34 -19.50
N GLU A 139 11.31 3.73 -20.44
CA GLU A 139 11.12 2.27 -20.59
C GLU A 139 12.39 1.49 -20.96
N THR A 140 13.50 2.17 -21.28
CA THR A 140 14.79 1.51 -21.47
C THR A 140 15.38 0.98 -20.16
N TYR A 141 15.00 1.55 -19.02
CA TYR A 141 15.56 1.27 -17.68
C TYR A 141 17.08 1.57 -17.60
N GLN A 142 17.63 2.31 -18.56
CA GLN A 142 19.03 2.66 -18.61
C GLN A 142 19.23 4.14 -18.27
N VAL A 143 19.92 4.39 -17.16
CA VAL A 143 20.29 5.74 -16.74
C VAL A 143 21.07 6.45 -17.84
N SER A 144 22.05 5.79 -18.45
CA SER A 144 22.89 6.37 -19.52
C SER A 144 22.06 6.89 -20.68
N THR A 145 20.98 6.20 -21.04
CA THR A 145 20.08 6.61 -22.12
C THR A 145 19.23 7.80 -21.69
N MET A 146 18.73 7.82 -20.45
CA MET A 146 18.01 8.97 -19.90
C MET A 146 18.90 10.23 -19.88
N GLU A 147 20.13 10.11 -19.38
CA GLU A 147 21.11 11.21 -19.37
C GLU A 147 21.41 11.70 -20.79
N ARG A 148 21.72 10.77 -21.72
CA ARG A 148 22.04 11.13 -23.11
C ARG A 148 20.92 11.92 -23.76
N PHE A 149 19.68 11.48 -23.64
CA PHE A 149 18.54 12.16 -24.28
C PHE A 149 18.20 13.49 -23.60
N TRP A 150 18.33 13.56 -22.27
CA TRP A 150 18.19 14.80 -21.52
C TRP A 150 19.23 15.84 -21.94
N ASP A 151 20.50 15.44 -22.07
CA ASP A 151 21.61 16.30 -22.52
C ASP A 151 21.44 16.75 -23.98
N LEU A 152 20.80 15.90 -24.81
CA LEU A 152 20.39 16.24 -26.17
C LEU A 152 19.14 17.15 -26.22
N GLY A 153 18.58 17.51 -25.07
CA GLY A 153 17.50 18.48 -24.92
C GLY A 153 16.08 17.90 -24.95
N LEU A 154 15.91 16.59 -24.81
CA LEU A 154 14.59 15.98 -24.59
C LEU A 154 14.13 16.26 -23.16
N ASP A 155 13.04 17.01 -23.01
CA ASP A 155 12.42 17.23 -21.71
C ASP A 155 11.57 16.02 -21.29
N LEU A 156 12.12 15.19 -20.40
CA LEU A 156 11.41 14.02 -19.84
C LEU A 156 10.20 14.41 -18.96
N THR A 157 10.11 15.68 -18.53
CA THR A 157 9.03 16.19 -17.69
C THR A 157 7.88 16.81 -18.48
N ARG A 158 8.04 16.98 -19.81
CA ARG A 158 6.99 17.52 -20.70
C ARG A 158 5.70 16.72 -20.52
N ASP A 159 4.56 17.39 -20.60
CA ASP A 159 3.23 16.77 -20.51
C ASP A 159 3.07 15.83 -19.29
N ARG A 160 3.85 16.08 -18.22
CA ARG A 160 3.89 15.30 -16.99
C ARG A 160 4.31 13.83 -17.18
N HIS A 161 4.98 13.47 -18.30
CA HIS A 161 5.43 12.09 -18.59
C HIS A 161 6.21 11.48 -17.42
N LEU A 162 7.27 12.16 -16.95
CA LEU A 162 8.05 11.68 -15.79
C LEU A 162 7.18 11.47 -14.54
N ALA A 163 6.22 12.35 -14.27
CA ALA A 163 5.37 12.24 -13.09
C ALA A 163 4.44 11.02 -13.17
N TYR A 164 3.76 10.83 -14.30
CA TYR A 164 2.93 9.64 -14.57
C TYR A 164 3.76 8.36 -14.46
N TYR A 165 4.92 8.33 -15.11
CA TYR A 165 5.79 7.16 -15.12
C TYR A 165 6.22 6.76 -13.69
N LEU A 166 6.68 7.73 -12.89
CA LEU A 166 7.14 7.48 -11.52
C LEU A 166 6.00 7.18 -10.54
N ALA A 167 4.78 7.65 -10.78
CA ALA A 167 3.60 7.29 -9.99
C ALA A 167 3.14 5.86 -10.29
N GLU A 168 3.24 5.44 -11.56
CA GLU A 168 2.67 4.18 -12.03
C GLU A 168 3.61 2.97 -11.87
N SER A 169 4.92 3.15 -12.02
CA SER A 169 5.89 2.06 -12.07
C SER A 169 6.91 2.13 -10.94
N THR A 170 6.95 1.11 -10.07
CA THR A 170 8.01 0.99 -9.04
C THR A 170 9.11 -0.01 -9.42
N SER A 171 9.05 -0.52 -10.65
CA SER A 171 10.00 -1.47 -11.22
C SER A 171 11.26 -0.79 -11.76
N ASN A 172 11.12 0.42 -12.31
CA ASN A 172 12.23 1.18 -12.88
C ASN A 172 12.96 2.02 -11.81
N LYS A 173 13.62 1.36 -10.86
CA LYS A 173 14.50 2.01 -9.88
C LYS A 173 15.54 2.95 -10.52
N PRO A 174 16.13 2.64 -11.69
CA PRO A 174 16.99 3.58 -12.43
C PRO A 174 16.36 4.96 -12.67
N ALA A 175 15.08 5.04 -13.06
CA ALA A 175 14.40 6.32 -13.28
C ALA A 175 14.28 7.15 -11.99
N TYR A 176 13.93 6.54 -10.86
CA TYR A 176 13.94 7.25 -9.57
C TYR A 176 15.35 7.74 -9.19
N GLY A 177 16.37 6.91 -9.45
CA GLY A 177 17.76 7.28 -9.21
C GLY A 177 18.23 8.44 -10.10
N TRP A 178 17.78 8.48 -11.36
CA TRP A 178 18.00 9.59 -12.27
C TRP A 178 17.31 10.86 -11.77
N ALA A 179 16.00 10.81 -11.50
CA ALA A 179 15.22 11.94 -11.00
C ALA A 179 15.81 12.51 -9.70
N LYS A 180 16.30 11.64 -8.81
CA LYS A 180 16.99 12.05 -7.58
C LYS A 180 18.23 12.92 -7.83
N ARG A 181 19.06 12.56 -8.82
CA ARG A 181 20.27 13.34 -9.15
C ARG A 181 19.93 14.66 -9.83
N HIS A 182 18.79 14.70 -10.53
CA HIS A 182 18.28 15.88 -11.22
C HIS A 182 17.26 16.69 -10.42
N ASN A 183 17.03 16.36 -9.14
CA ASN A 183 16.03 17.04 -8.30
C ASN A 183 16.35 18.54 -8.05
N ALA A 184 17.55 19.01 -8.40
CA ALA A 184 17.87 20.42 -8.40
C ALA A 184 17.17 21.20 -9.53
N ASP A 185 16.75 20.52 -10.62
CA ASP A 185 15.92 21.11 -11.66
C ASP A 185 14.47 21.23 -11.15
N PRO A 186 13.88 22.44 -11.10
CA PRO A 186 12.52 22.63 -10.60
C PRO A 186 11.45 21.81 -11.33
N ARG A 187 11.66 21.49 -12.62
CA ARG A 187 10.72 20.66 -13.39
C ARG A 187 10.72 19.22 -12.88
N VAL A 188 11.89 18.67 -12.58
CA VAL A 188 12.05 17.33 -12.03
C VAL A 188 11.53 17.26 -10.60
N ALA A 189 11.84 18.28 -9.78
CA ALA A 189 11.29 18.40 -8.43
C ALA A 189 9.75 18.44 -8.43
N ARG A 190 9.15 19.25 -9.32
CA ARG A 190 7.70 19.30 -9.51
C ARG A 190 7.13 17.95 -9.95
N ALA A 191 7.77 17.27 -10.90
CA ALA A 191 7.34 15.95 -11.36
C ALA A 191 7.38 14.89 -10.24
N LEU A 192 8.41 14.91 -9.40
CA LEU A 192 8.53 14.05 -8.23
C LEU A 192 7.40 14.29 -7.22
N THR A 193 7.08 15.54 -6.92
CA THR A 193 5.99 15.90 -5.99
C THR A 193 4.61 15.55 -6.55
N LEU A 194 4.36 15.80 -7.85
CA LEU A 194 3.12 15.37 -8.52
C LEU A 194 2.96 13.85 -8.47
N ALA A 195 4.02 13.11 -8.77
CA ALA A 195 4.02 11.65 -8.69
C ALA A 195 3.74 11.14 -7.26
N LEU A 196 4.25 11.87 -6.24
CA LEU A 196 4.04 11.51 -4.84
C LEU A 196 2.58 11.63 -4.44
N GLY A 197 1.90 12.72 -4.82
CA GLY A 197 0.47 12.90 -4.57
C GLY A 197 -0.36 11.75 -5.17
N GLU A 198 -0.09 11.38 -6.42
CA GLU A 198 -0.79 10.27 -7.07
C GLU A 198 -0.48 8.91 -6.42
N ALA A 199 0.79 8.64 -6.09
CA ALA A 199 1.18 7.41 -5.41
C ALA A 199 0.50 7.27 -4.03
N VAL A 200 0.29 8.37 -3.32
CA VAL A 200 -0.49 8.40 -2.07
C VAL A 200 -1.97 8.14 -2.34
N SER A 201 -2.56 8.77 -3.35
CA SER A 201 -3.98 8.60 -3.69
C SER A 201 -4.33 7.13 -3.98
N GLU A 202 -3.47 6.47 -4.75
CA GLU A 202 -3.54 5.06 -5.13
C GLU A 202 -3.03 4.09 -4.03
N ASN A 203 -2.68 4.61 -2.85
CA ASN A 203 -2.20 3.86 -1.68
C ASN A 203 -0.97 2.96 -1.96
N ARG A 204 -0.04 3.44 -2.79
CA ARG A 204 1.14 2.67 -3.25
C ARG A 204 2.33 2.88 -2.32
N GLU A 205 2.37 2.15 -1.21
CA GLU A 205 3.39 2.29 -0.17
C GLU A 205 4.84 2.30 -0.70
N LYS A 206 5.17 1.36 -1.60
CA LYS A 206 6.51 1.25 -2.20
C LYS A 206 6.85 2.47 -3.08
N GLY A 207 5.88 2.96 -3.85
CA GLY A 207 6.06 4.15 -4.69
C GLY A 207 6.30 5.39 -3.85
N VAL A 208 5.51 5.59 -2.79
CA VAL A 208 5.68 6.67 -1.82
C VAL A 208 7.07 6.65 -1.20
N ALA A 209 7.54 5.48 -0.74
CA ALA A 209 8.88 5.36 -0.17
C ALA A 209 10.00 5.71 -1.17
N LEU A 210 9.87 5.29 -2.44
CA LEU A 210 10.85 5.60 -3.49
C LEU A 210 10.83 7.09 -3.87
N LEU A 211 9.67 7.73 -3.95
CA LEU A 211 9.52 9.13 -4.30
C LEU A 211 10.08 10.04 -3.20
N VAL A 212 9.77 9.75 -1.93
CA VAL A 212 10.38 10.45 -0.80
C VAL A 212 11.90 10.22 -0.77
N TRP A 213 12.39 9.01 -1.07
CA TRP A 213 13.83 8.74 -1.21
C TRP A 213 14.48 9.51 -2.37
N ALA A 214 13.75 9.73 -3.47
CA ALA A 214 14.18 10.49 -4.63
C ALA A 214 14.16 12.00 -4.40
N GLY A 215 13.51 12.47 -3.32
CA GLY A 215 13.50 13.87 -2.91
C GLY A 215 12.22 14.63 -3.27
N ALA A 216 11.12 13.92 -3.52
CA ALA A 216 9.79 14.54 -3.58
C ALA A 216 9.46 15.24 -2.25
N ASP A 217 8.87 16.44 -2.31
CA ASP A 217 8.49 17.19 -1.11
C ASP A 217 7.05 16.84 -0.69
N PRO A 218 6.82 16.14 0.43
CA PRO A 218 5.49 15.76 0.88
C PRO A 218 4.64 16.94 1.39
N HIS A 219 5.27 18.09 1.70
CA HIS A 219 4.63 19.28 2.26
C HIS A 219 4.18 20.27 1.18
N LEU A 220 4.75 20.18 -0.02
CA LEU A 220 4.45 21.11 -1.10
C LEU A 220 3.08 20.78 -1.71
N GLN A 221 2.17 21.76 -1.72
CA GLN A 221 0.90 21.64 -2.40
C GLN A 221 1.08 21.69 -3.92
N VAL A 222 0.57 20.68 -4.60
CA VAL A 222 0.59 20.56 -6.06
C VAL A 222 -0.82 20.21 -6.56
N PRO A 223 -1.16 20.54 -7.82
CA PRO A 223 -2.42 20.09 -8.40
C PRO A 223 -2.44 18.56 -8.50
N SER A 224 -3.64 17.98 -8.58
CA SER A 224 -3.81 16.58 -8.91
C SER A 224 -3.13 16.23 -10.24
N LEU A 225 -2.47 15.08 -10.30
CA LEU A 225 -1.88 14.61 -11.54
C LEU A 225 -2.94 14.34 -12.63
N LYS A 226 -4.17 13.98 -12.22
CA LYS A 226 -5.29 13.58 -13.10
C LYS A 226 -6.03 14.75 -13.76
N TYR A 227 -5.98 15.96 -13.19
CA TYR A 227 -6.64 17.15 -13.74
C TYR A 227 -5.70 17.90 -14.67
N THR A 228 -6.19 18.27 -15.84
CA THR A 228 -5.42 19.01 -16.87
C THR A 228 -5.48 20.51 -16.59
N GLU A 229 -4.55 21.29 -17.15
CA GLU A 229 -4.52 22.74 -16.92
C GLU A 229 -5.72 23.50 -17.55
N ASP A 230 -6.57 22.79 -18.31
CA ASP A 230 -7.81 23.29 -18.91
C ASP A 230 -9.06 23.17 -18.01
N ASP A 231 -8.92 22.65 -16.78
CA ASP A 231 -10.02 22.57 -15.81
C ASP A 231 -10.22 23.94 -15.12
N ASP A 232 -11.47 24.45 -15.10
CA ASP A 232 -11.86 25.86 -14.85
C ASP A 232 -11.52 26.51 -13.47
N ASP A 233 -10.69 25.90 -12.61
CA ASP A 233 -10.11 26.59 -11.44
C ASP A 233 -8.82 25.91 -10.90
N PRO A 234 -7.61 26.40 -11.23
CA PRO A 234 -6.34 25.75 -10.84
C PRO A 234 -5.89 25.99 -9.38
N ASP A 235 -6.60 26.84 -8.61
CA ASP A 235 -6.25 27.15 -7.22
C ASP A 235 -7.10 26.37 -6.19
N ASP A 236 -8.28 25.85 -6.55
CA ASP A 236 -9.19 25.20 -5.59
C ASP A 236 -8.89 23.71 -5.32
N ASP A 237 -8.05 23.06 -6.14
CA ASP A 237 -7.78 21.60 -6.10
C ASP A 237 -6.32 21.22 -5.77
N ARG A 238 -5.52 22.14 -5.23
CA ARG A 238 -4.14 21.85 -4.82
C ARG A 238 -4.11 21.14 -3.48
N SER A 239 -3.24 20.15 -3.36
CA SER A 239 -3.03 19.45 -2.09
C SER A 239 -1.61 18.94 -2.00
N SER A 240 -1.08 18.92 -0.79
CA SER A 240 0.16 18.25 -0.44
C SER A 240 -0.09 16.74 -0.37
N ALA A 241 0.97 15.95 -0.51
CA ALA A 241 0.85 14.50 -0.37
C ALA A 241 0.36 14.09 1.04
N ILE A 242 0.67 14.90 2.05
CA ILE A 242 0.19 14.73 3.43
C ILE A 242 -1.33 14.94 3.51
N GLU A 243 -1.85 16.03 2.96
CA GLU A 243 -3.28 16.33 2.95
C GLU A 243 -4.06 15.22 2.23
N VAL A 244 -3.57 14.78 1.07
CA VAL A 244 -4.16 13.66 0.32
C VAL A 244 -4.16 12.37 1.15
N ALA A 245 -3.06 12.08 1.87
CA ALA A 245 -2.97 10.90 2.73
C ALA A 245 -4.01 10.93 3.85
N VAL A 246 -4.18 12.07 4.51
CA VAL A 246 -5.14 12.25 5.60
C VAL A 246 -6.58 12.19 5.08
N MET A 247 -6.88 12.90 4.00
CA MET A 247 -8.22 12.99 3.40
C MET A 247 -8.74 11.63 2.92
N LEU A 248 -7.85 10.76 2.40
CA LEU A 248 -8.19 9.44 1.84
C LEU A 248 -7.94 8.28 2.81
N GLY A 249 -7.61 8.55 4.07
CA GLY A 249 -7.50 7.54 5.11
C GLY A 249 -6.26 6.65 4.96
N ARG A 250 -5.13 7.23 4.59
CA ARG A 250 -3.86 6.54 4.31
C ARG A 250 -2.85 6.69 5.44
N GLY A 251 -3.29 6.63 6.70
CA GLY A 251 -2.46 6.89 7.90
C GLY A 251 -1.15 6.10 7.97
N LYS A 252 -1.10 4.88 7.43
CA LYS A 252 0.14 4.06 7.35
C LYS A 252 1.24 4.70 6.52
N LEU A 253 0.90 5.58 5.57
CA LEU A 253 1.86 6.27 4.72
C LEU A 253 2.50 7.48 5.41
N LEU A 254 1.88 8.03 6.48
CA LEU A 254 2.39 9.20 7.20
C LEU A 254 3.77 8.97 7.83
N LYS A 255 4.14 7.70 8.11
CA LYS A 255 5.49 7.35 8.55
C LYS A 255 6.59 7.70 7.53
N TYR A 256 6.25 7.74 6.24
CA TYR A 256 7.15 8.17 5.17
C TYR A 256 7.06 9.67 4.93
N LEU A 257 5.83 10.21 4.90
CA LEU A 257 5.55 11.61 4.57
C LEU A 257 5.96 12.58 5.67
N LYS A 258 5.99 12.12 6.93
CA LYS A 258 6.47 12.88 8.11
C LYS A 258 5.84 14.28 8.23
N PRO A 259 4.51 14.37 8.38
CA PRO A 259 3.88 15.66 8.62
C PRO A 259 4.43 16.34 9.89
N ASP A 260 4.55 17.65 9.79
CA ASP A 260 5.23 18.54 10.71
C ASP A 260 4.26 19.66 11.16
N PRO A 261 3.90 19.72 12.46
CA PRO A 261 3.01 20.73 13.00
C PRO A 261 3.45 22.19 12.83
N ASP A 262 4.71 22.43 12.47
CA ASP A 262 5.24 23.78 12.27
C ASP A 262 5.38 24.15 10.77
N ARG A 263 5.20 23.18 9.85
CA ARG A 263 5.22 23.41 8.39
C ARG A 263 3.86 23.21 7.73
N ASP A 264 3.05 22.30 8.24
CA ASP A 264 1.75 21.94 7.68
C ASP A 264 0.62 22.63 8.45
N ASP A 265 -0.53 22.86 7.79
CA ASP A 265 -1.74 23.33 8.48
C ASP A 265 -2.31 22.20 9.34
N TRP A 266 -1.82 22.15 10.58
CA TRP A 266 -2.15 21.07 11.50
C TRP A 266 -3.64 21.01 11.86
N GLU A 267 -4.33 22.14 11.92
CA GLU A 267 -5.77 22.16 12.22
C GLU A 267 -6.59 21.70 11.01
N ALA A 268 -6.20 22.09 9.79
CA ALA A 268 -6.82 21.58 8.56
C ALA A 268 -6.62 20.06 8.41
N LEU A 269 -5.42 19.54 8.70
CA LEU A 269 -5.16 18.10 8.72
C LEU A 269 -6.08 17.37 9.71
N TRP A 270 -6.21 17.88 10.94
CA TRP A 270 -7.14 17.31 11.91
C TRP A 270 -8.60 17.33 11.43
N GLY A 271 -9.00 18.37 10.71
CA GLY A 271 -10.33 18.49 10.11
C GLY A 271 -10.67 17.41 9.09
N GLU A 272 -9.66 16.84 8.41
CA GLU A 272 -9.83 15.82 7.37
C GLU A 272 -9.55 14.38 7.82
N VAL A 273 -9.23 14.16 9.10
CA VAL A 273 -8.94 12.82 9.65
C VAL A 273 -10.13 11.89 9.42
N CYS A 274 -9.88 10.76 8.77
CA CYS A 274 -10.90 9.77 8.47
C CYS A 274 -10.50 8.32 8.74
N ASP A 275 -9.27 8.05 9.18
CA ASP A 275 -8.84 6.73 9.59
C ASP A 275 -8.19 6.69 10.98
N PRO A 276 -8.42 5.58 11.71
CA PRO A 276 -7.38 4.80 12.32
C PRO A 276 -6.07 5.43 12.77
N ASP A 277 -5.14 5.08 11.90
CA ASP A 277 -3.71 5.21 12.04
C ASP A 277 -3.34 6.69 11.93
N THR A 278 -4.07 7.48 11.11
CA THR A 278 -3.90 8.94 11.05
C THR A 278 -4.21 9.59 12.39
N THR A 279 -5.33 9.24 13.02
CA THR A 279 -5.74 9.82 14.32
C THR A 279 -4.64 9.59 15.37
N ASP A 280 -4.16 8.35 15.48
CA ASP A 280 -3.11 7.97 16.43
C ASP A 280 -1.79 8.69 16.10
N PHE A 281 -1.42 8.77 14.82
CA PHE A 281 -0.16 9.35 14.36
C PHE A 281 -0.08 10.87 14.57
N LEU A 282 -1.17 11.60 14.30
CA LEU A 282 -1.24 13.05 14.54
C LEU A 282 -1.27 13.34 16.04
N TYR A 283 -2.02 12.57 16.83
CA TYR A 283 -2.11 12.76 18.29
C TYR A 283 -0.75 12.65 18.97
N ASP A 284 0.05 11.66 18.58
CA ASP A 284 1.39 11.44 19.13
C ASP A 284 2.34 12.62 18.90
N ARG A 285 2.03 13.50 17.93
CA ARG A 285 2.78 14.74 17.65
C ARG A 285 2.19 15.94 18.35
N ARG A 286 0.93 16.26 18.07
CA ARG A 286 0.23 17.42 18.62
C ARG A 286 -1.30 17.21 18.48
N PRO A 287 -2.09 17.26 19.56
CA PRO A 287 -3.55 17.25 19.46
C PRO A 287 -4.06 18.57 18.84
N PRO A 288 -5.26 18.58 18.24
CA PRO A 288 -5.86 19.82 17.73
C PRO A 288 -6.27 20.72 18.89
N ARG A 289 -6.39 22.02 18.61
CA ARG A 289 -6.98 22.97 19.56
C ARG A 289 -8.48 22.76 19.69
N ASP A 290 -9.14 22.37 18.60
CA ASP A 290 -10.56 22.09 18.56
C ASP A 290 -10.85 20.77 17.82
N TRP A 291 -11.47 19.84 18.54
CA TRP A 291 -11.87 18.55 18.01
C TRP A 291 -13.12 18.61 17.13
N SER A 292 -13.82 19.74 17.16
CA SER A 292 -15.16 19.87 16.59
C SER A 292 -15.19 19.58 15.09
N LYS A 293 -14.22 20.10 14.32
CA LYS A 293 -14.16 19.87 12.88
C LYS A 293 -13.88 18.41 12.52
N ALA A 294 -12.96 17.76 13.24
CA ALA A 294 -12.69 16.32 13.06
C ALA A 294 -13.93 15.45 13.36
N ILE A 295 -14.66 15.79 14.43
CA ILE A 295 -15.90 15.09 14.82
C ILE A 295 -16.99 15.31 13.77
N GLU A 296 -17.21 16.57 13.39
CA GLU A 296 -18.19 16.97 12.38
C GLU A 296 -17.95 16.23 11.05
N ARG A 297 -16.71 16.23 10.55
CA ARG A 297 -16.34 15.60 9.28
C ARG A 297 -16.60 14.09 9.28
N ASN A 298 -16.22 13.39 10.34
CA ASN A 298 -16.48 11.95 10.44
C ASN A 298 -17.98 11.64 10.50
N ILE A 299 -18.77 12.45 11.22
CA ILE A 299 -20.23 12.29 11.27
C ILE A 299 -20.86 12.57 9.90
N TRP A 300 -20.38 13.61 9.21
CA TRP A 300 -20.80 13.91 7.85
C TRP A 300 -20.54 12.71 6.93
N ARG A 301 -19.31 12.17 6.88
CA ARG A 301 -18.96 11.03 6.01
C ARG A 301 -19.74 9.75 6.34
N MET A 302 -20.07 9.49 7.60
CA MET A 302 -20.96 8.37 8.00
C MET A 302 -22.39 8.48 7.44
N GLY A 303 -22.85 9.69 7.08
CA GLY A 303 -24.16 9.93 6.48
C GLY A 303 -24.24 9.63 4.98
N TRP A 304 -23.12 9.32 4.32
CA TRP A 304 -23.03 9.04 2.88
C TRP A 304 -22.70 7.57 2.61
N TRP A 305 -23.31 6.98 1.57
CA TRP A 305 -23.21 5.55 1.29
C TRP A 305 -21.89 5.12 0.59
N TYR A 306 -21.09 6.05 0.09
CA TYR A 306 -19.86 5.76 -0.68
C TYR A 306 -18.62 5.48 0.19
N TRP A 307 -18.61 5.87 1.47
CA TRP A 307 -17.44 5.74 2.35
C TRP A 307 -17.56 4.52 3.28
N ASP A 308 -16.43 3.92 3.65
CA ASP A 308 -16.41 2.82 4.62
C ASP A 308 -16.82 3.34 6.01
N ARG A 309 -18.02 2.97 6.45
CA ARG A 309 -18.60 3.42 7.73
C ARG A 309 -17.80 2.93 8.93
N SER A 310 -17.03 1.84 8.78
CA SER A 310 -16.31 1.22 9.88
C SER A 310 -15.12 2.08 10.37
N ASP A 311 -14.38 2.70 9.45
CA ASP A 311 -13.24 3.57 9.77
C ASP A 311 -13.68 4.87 10.46
N HIS A 312 -14.76 5.50 9.99
CA HIS A 312 -15.28 6.74 10.60
C HIS A 312 -15.82 6.53 12.01
N ARG A 313 -16.54 5.42 12.24
CA ARG A 313 -16.97 5.04 13.58
C ARG A 313 -15.77 4.77 14.48
N ALA A 314 -14.77 4.05 14.00
CA ALA A 314 -13.56 3.76 14.76
C ALA A 314 -12.74 5.04 15.06
N CYS A 315 -12.73 6.03 14.15
CA CYS A 315 -12.19 7.37 14.41
C CYS A 315 -12.94 8.05 15.54
N LEU A 316 -14.27 8.14 15.46
CA LEU A 316 -15.08 8.78 16.50
C LEU A 316 -14.95 8.06 17.85
N GLU A 317 -14.87 6.73 17.86
CA GLU A 317 -14.59 5.95 19.08
C GLU A 317 -13.24 6.34 19.69
N ARG A 318 -12.17 6.47 18.88
CA ARG A 318 -10.87 6.99 19.35
C ARG A 318 -10.97 8.41 19.88
N LEU A 319 -11.55 9.32 19.10
CA LEU A 319 -11.71 10.72 19.47
C LEU A 319 -12.43 10.83 20.81
N PHE A 320 -13.56 10.15 20.99
CA PHE A 320 -14.36 10.23 22.22
C PHE A 320 -13.76 9.48 23.40
N GLU A 321 -13.34 8.22 23.21
CA GLU A 321 -13.00 7.32 24.33
C GLU A 321 -11.51 7.30 24.66
N HIS A 322 -10.64 7.56 23.67
CA HIS A 322 -9.19 7.51 23.86
C HIS A 322 -8.58 8.91 24.04
N PHE A 323 -9.05 9.88 23.25
CA PHE A 323 -8.50 11.23 23.23
C PHE A 323 -9.38 12.28 23.94
N TRP A 324 -10.60 11.90 24.33
CA TRP A 324 -11.56 12.76 25.03
C TRP A 324 -11.87 14.04 24.25
N GLY A 325 -11.85 13.95 22.92
CA GLY A 325 -12.29 14.99 22.02
C GLY A 325 -13.75 15.35 22.26
N ARG A 326 -14.04 16.65 22.21
CA ARG A 326 -15.36 17.20 22.53
C ARG A 326 -15.83 18.14 21.43
N LEU A 327 -17.02 17.87 20.91
CA LEU A 327 -17.73 18.79 20.03
C LEU A 327 -18.15 20.02 20.83
N SER A 328 -17.38 21.09 20.70
CA SER A 328 -17.47 22.29 21.54
C SER A 328 -17.87 23.52 20.73
N THR A 329 -17.60 23.51 19.44
CA THR A 329 -18.00 24.54 18.49
C THR A 329 -18.78 23.88 17.35
N LEU A 330 -19.82 24.56 16.86
CA LEU A 330 -20.56 24.13 15.67
C LEU A 330 -21.30 25.34 15.12
N SER A 331 -21.03 25.72 13.87
CA SER A 331 -21.73 26.85 13.26
C SER A 331 -23.21 26.49 12.97
N PRO A 332 -24.12 27.46 12.82
CA PRO A 332 -25.51 27.16 12.48
C PRO A 332 -25.67 26.38 11.17
N ARG A 333 -24.81 26.67 10.18
CA ARG A 333 -24.76 25.95 8.89
C ARG A 333 -24.29 24.51 9.11
N ASP A 334 -23.17 24.31 9.79
CA ASP A 334 -22.61 22.98 10.07
C ASP A 334 -23.58 22.14 10.91
N CYS A 335 -24.30 22.77 11.84
CA CYS A 335 -25.34 22.12 12.61
C CYS A 335 -26.51 21.63 11.74
N GLN A 336 -26.90 22.38 10.71
CA GLN A 336 -27.91 21.96 9.75
C GLN A 336 -27.41 20.79 8.89
N GLU A 337 -26.18 20.86 8.39
CA GLU A 337 -25.56 19.80 7.58
C GLU A 337 -25.38 18.49 8.39
N MET A 338 -24.94 18.61 9.64
CA MET A 338 -24.81 17.49 10.57
C MET A 338 -26.17 16.84 10.87
N ARG A 339 -27.24 17.61 11.09
CA ARG A 339 -28.60 17.05 11.21
C ARG A 339 -29.01 16.30 9.96
N GLY A 340 -28.74 16.85 8.77
CA GLY A 340 -29.00 16.19 7.50
C GLY A 340 -28.28 14.84 7.41
N SER A 341 -27.03 14.78 7.84
CA SER A 341 -26.22 13.55 7.87
C SER A 341 -26.80 12.49 8.82
N LEU A 342 -27.18 12.89 10.05
CA LEU A 342 -27.85 12.00 11.01
C LEU A 342 -29.18 11.43 10.47
N LEU A 343 -29.95 12.24 9.73
CA LEU A 343 -31.18 11.80 9.08
C LEU A 343 -30.93 10.84 7.92
N LYS A 344 -29.82 10.99 7.18
CA LYS A 344 -29.43 10.09 6.08
C LYS A 344 -28.81 8.77 6.55
N MET A 345 -28.29 8.69 7.78
CA MET A 345 -27.74 7.44 8.31
C MET A 345 -28.77 6.30 8.29
N GLU A 346 -28.48 5.25 7.53
CA GLU A 346 -29.31 4.04 7.39
C GLU A 346 -29.15 3.07 8.58
N SER A 347 -27.95 3.05 9.18
CA SER A 347 -27.62 2.14 10.28
C SER A 347 -28.23 2.64 11.58
N SER A 348 -29.33 2.03 12.00
CA SER A 348 -29.99 2.32 13.28
C SER A 348 -29.08 2.10 14.49
N SER A 349 -28.17 1.12 14.43
CA SER A 349 -27.22 0.84 15.49
C SER A 349 -26.14 1.92 15.61
N ASP A 350 -25.56 2.37 14.48
CA ASP A 350 -24.53 3.42 14.49
C ASP A 350 -25.13 4.78 14.86
N LEU A 351 -26.33 5.09 14.36
CA LEU A 351 -27.05 6.31 14.72
C LEU A 351 -27.39 6.32 16.23
N ALA A 352 -27.89 5.21 16.76
CA ALA A 352 -28.21 5.12 18.18
C ALA A 352 -26.96 5.24 19.06
N TRP A 353 -25.87 4.57 18.66
CA TRP A 353 -24.58 4.70 19.32
C TRP A 353 -24.08 6.16 19.31
N LEU A 354 -24.10 6.82 18.14
CA LEU A 354 -23.59 8.18 17.99
C LEU A 354 -24.40 9.20 18.79
N LEU A 355 -25.73 9.15 18.73
CA LEU A 355 -26.60 10.00 19.54
C LEU A 355 -26.40 9.73 21.04
N GLY A 356 -26.19 8.47 21.42
CA GLY A 356 -25.79 8.09 22.77
C GLY A 356 -24.47 8.73 23.20
N LYS A 357 -23.45 8.80 22.34
CA LYS A 357 -22.18 9.50 22.62
C LYS A 357 -22.39 11.01 22.73
N LEU A 358 -23.04 11.63 21.76
CA LEU A 358 -23.27 13.08 21.71
C LEU A 358 -24.18 13.58 22.84
N SER A 359 -25.04 12.73 23.41
CA SER A 359 -25.85 13.12 24.57
C SER A 359 -25.02 13.37 25.83
N LYS A 360 -23.78 12.85 25.88
CA LYS A 360 -22.92 12.98 27.06
C LYS A 360 -22.18 14.32 27.05
N PRO A 361 -22.24 15.12 28.13
CA PRO A 361 -21.58 16.42 28.22
C PRO A 361 -20.06 16.40 27.97
N GLN A 362 -19.43 15.25 28.24
CA GLN A 362 -18.00 14.98 28.02
C GLN A 362 -17.60 14.88 26.53
N HIS A 363 -18.53 14.55 25.63
CA HIS A 363 -18.26 14.37 24.19
C HIS A 363 -18.89 15.46 23.33
N CYS A 364 -19.92 16.15 23.82
CA CYS A 364 -20.57 17.25 23.12
C CYS A 364 -21.05 18.31 24.12
N ALA A 365 -20.95 19.58 23.77
CA ALA A 365 -21.56 20.65 24.55
C ALA A 365 -23.09 20.46 24.58
N GLY A 366 -23.70 20.54 25.77
CA GLY A 366 -25.13 20.29 25.94
C GLY A 366 -26.02 21.25 25.12
N THR A 367 -25.56 22.48 24.88
CA THR A 367 -26.22 23.45 24.01
C THR A 367 -26.20 23.02 22.54
N ILE A 368 -25.08 22.47 22.06
CA ILE A 368 -24.94 21.93 20.70
C ILE A 368 -25.83 20.70 20.54
N PHE A 369 -25.80 19.77 21.50
CA PHE A 369 -26.66 18.58 21.46
C PHE A 369 -28.15 18.95 21.47
N ALA A 370 -28.55 19.91 22.32
CA ALA A 370 -29.92 20.39 22.38
C ALA A 370 -30.37 21.03 21.06
N GLU A 371 -29.50 21.78 20.40
CA GLU A 371 -29.79 22.33 19.08
C GLU A 371 -29.88 21.20 18.04
N LEU A 372 -28.93 20.26 17.98
CA LEU A 372 -28.95 19.12 17.06
C LEU A 372 -30.29 18.35 17.11
N VAL A 373 -30.81 18.07 18.31
CA VAL A 373 -32.06 17.32 18.50
C VAL A 373 -33.32 18.18 18.57
N ARG A 374 -33.24 19.48 18.25
CA ARG A 374 -34.38 20.42 18.34
C ARG A 374 -35.48 20.10 17.32
N THR A 375 -35.12 19.65 16.12
CA THR A 375 -36.06 19.50 15.00
C THR A 375 -36.99 18.29 15.15
N PRO A 376 -38.28 18.37 14.74
CA PRO A 376 -39.23 17.26 14.84
C PRO A 376 -38.76 15.97 14.16
N ALA A 377 -38.11 16.06 12.99
CA ALA A 377 -37.62 14.91 12.25
C ALA A 377 -36.58 14.09 13.04
N ILE A 378 -35.60 14.75 13.66
CA ILE A 378 -34.61 14.09 14.51
C ILE A 378 -35.27 13.45 15.73
N ARG A 379 -36.23 14.13 16.38
CA ARG A 379 -36.94 13.60 17.53
C ARG A 379 -37.78 12.37 17.18
N GLN A 380 -38.45 12.39 16.03
CA GLN A 380 -39.17 11.23 15.52
C GLN A 380 -38.22 10.05 15.28
N LYS A 381 -37.04 10.29 14.67
CA LYS A 381 -36.03 9.26 14.45
C LYS A 381 -35.47 8.71 15.77
N MET A 382 -35.24 9.56 16.77
CA MET A 382 -34.85 9.15 18.12
C MET A 382 -35.91 8.29 18.81
N ALA A 383 -37.20 8.63 18.68
CA ALA A 383 -38.31 7.85 19.23
C ALA A 383 -38.37 6.45 18.62
N HIS A 384 -38.17 6.32 17.29
CA HIS A 384 -38.10 5.01 16.62
C HIS A 384 -36.92 4.15 17.11
N LEU A 385 -35.85 4.78 17.61
CA LEU A 385 -34.69 4.11 18.19
C LEU A 385 -34.82 3.88 19.71
N GLY A 386 -35.92 4.33 20.34
CA GLY A 386 -36.11 4.23 21.79
C GLY A 386 -35.19 5.15 22.61
N LEU A 387 -34.79 6.29 22.05
CA LEU A 387 -33.82 7.23 22.65
C LEU A 387 -34.46 8.48 23.27
N ASP A 388 -35.77 8.48 23.54
CA ASP A 388 -36.49 9.64 24.10
C ASP A 388 -35.91 10.12 25.43
N ALA A 389 -35.36 9.20 26.22
CA ALA A 389 -34.70 9.50 27.50
C ALA A 389 -33.45 10.38 27.38
N LEU A 390 -32.86 10.49 26.18
CA LEU A 390 -31.70 11.33 25.92
C LEU A 390 -32.08 12.78 25.59
N LEU A 391 -33.36 13.09 25.36
CA LEU A 391 -33.78 14.44 25.00
C LEU A 391 -33.52 15.41 26.17
N PRO A 392 -32.97 16.61 25.91
CA PRO A 392 -32.81 17.62 26.94
C PRO A 392 -34.16 17.95 27.56
N SER A 393 -34.21 18.05 28.90
CA SER A 393 -35.40 18.48 29.63
C SER A 393 -35.94 19.77 29.03
N ARG A 394 -37.25 19.84 28.77
CA ARG A 394 -37.89 21.11 28.36
C ARG A 394 -37.51 22.18 29.40
N PRO A 395 -37.10 23.39 29.00
CA PRO A 395 -37.10 24.51 29.94
C PRO A 395 -38.54 24.64 30.42
N THR A 396 -38.78 24.30 31.69
CA THR A 396 -40.06 24.52 32.34
C THR A 396 -40.35 26.01 32.29
N ASP A 397 -41.54 26.36 31.81
CA ASP A 397 -42.12 27.69 31.88
C ASP A 397 -41.91 28.28 33.28
N ILE A 398 -40.92 29.15 33.45
CA ILE A 398 -40.91 30.08 34.58
C ILE A 398 -41.87 31.20 34.20
N ARG A 399 -43.16 30.93 34.43
CA ARG A 399 -44.19 31.94 34.44
C ARG A 399 -44.12 32.66 35.80
N THR A 400 -44.07 33.98 35.74
CA THR A 400 -44.17 34.98 36.83
C THR A 400 -42.87 35.40 37.53
N GLY A 401 -42.60 36.71 37.45
CA GLY A 401 -41.48 37.34 38.17
C GLY A 401 -40.83 38.52 37.45
N ARG A 402 -41.60 39.44 36.83
CA ARG A 402 -41.05 40.75 36.47
C ARG A 402 -40.63 41.46 37.77
N ARG A 403 -39.34 41.37 38.11
CA ARG A 403 -38.70 42.28 39.06
C ARG A 403 -37.51 42.90 38.35
N ARG A 404 -37.68 44.16 37.94
CA ARG A 404 -36.60 45.01 37.43
C ARG A 404 -35.51 45.09 38.50
N VAL A 405 -34.35 44.50 38.23
CA VAL A 405 -33.10 44.84 38.92
C VAL A 405 -32.33 45.80 38.02
N ARG A 406 -31.96 46.94 38.59
CA ARG A 406 -31.24 48.04 37.93
C ARG A 406 -29.90 47.55 37.36
N ALA A 407 -29.61 47.99 36.13
CA ALA A 407 -28.26 47.96 35.57
C ALA A 407 -27.35 48.87 36.41
N GLY A 408 -26.28 48.30 36.96
CA GLY A 408 -25.33 49.02 37.80
C GLY A 408 -24.29 48.11 38.43
N GLY A 409 -23.39 47.57 37.62
CA GLY A 409 -22.22 46.83 38.08
C GLY A 409 -21.33 46.48 36.88
N LYS A 410 -20.11 47.01 36.85
CA LYS A 410 -19.07 46.61 35.89
C LYS A 410 -18.90 45.08 35.94
N PRO A 411 -18.69 44.39 34.81
CA PRO A 411 -18.35 42.99 34.86
C PRO A 411 -16.96 42.88 35.50
N ASP A 412 -16.91 42.30 36.70
CA ASP A 412 -15.67 41.73 37.22
C ASP A 412 -15.18 40.70 36.20
N ARG A 413 -13.87 40.74 35.91
CA ARG A 413 -13.20 39.72 35.09
C ARG A 413 -13.60 38.33 35.61
N PRO A 414 -14.02 37.39 34.76
CA PRO A 414 -14.29 36.04 35.22
C PRO A 414 -13.01 35.48 35.81
N ALA A 415 -13.07 35.09 37.09
CA ALA A 415 -12.04 34.31 37.74
C ALA A 415 -11.78 33.06 36.88
N GLN A 416 -10.51 32.75 36.65
CA GLN A 416 -10.06 31.61 35.89
C GLN A 416 -10.76 30.33 36.40
N ALA A 417 -11.64 29.76 35.58
CA ALA A 417 -12.26 28.47 35.85
C ALA A 417 -11.15 27.41 35.96
N SER A 418 -11.14 26.69 37.08
CA SER A 418 -10.28 25.53 37.29
C SER A 418 -10.58 24.49 36.21
N GLU A 419 -9.57 24.08 35.44
CA GLU A 419 -9.67 23.07 34.36
C GLU A 419 -10.18 21.68 34.85
N ASP A 420 -10.44 21.50 36.14
CA ASP A 420 -10.89 20.25 36.77
C ASP A 420 -12.36 20.25 37.26
N GLU A 421 -13.16 21.29 36.97
CA GLU A 421 -14.59 21.39 37.35
C GLU A 421 -15.43 20.17 36.91
N TRP A 422 -14.98 19.39 35.93
CA TRP A 422 -15.69 18.21 35.43
C TRP A 422 -15.63 17.01 36.39
N LEU A 423 -14.58 16.86 37.22
CA LEU A 423 -14.46 15.77 38.20
C LEU A 423 -15.43 15.92 39.37
N ASP A 424 -15.75 17.17 39.72
CA ASP A 424 -16.73 17.51 40.75
C ASP A 424 -18.17 17.31 40.26
N ASN A 425 -18.36 17.15 38.96
CA ASN A 425 -19.64 16.80 38.33
C ASN A 425 -19.86 15.29 38.15
N LEU A 426 -18.93 14.44 38.61
CA LEU A 426 -19.09 12.98 38.59
C LEU A 426 -19.78 12.47 39.86
N SER A 427 -20.57 11.39 39.74
CA SER A 427 -21.05 10.66 40.93
C SER A 427 -19.88 10.04 41.70
N ALA A 428 -20.07 9.76 43.00
CA ALA A 428 -19.02 9.17 43.84
C ALA A 428 -18.49 7.84 43.26
N GLU A 429 -19.36 7.02 42.67
CA GLU A 429 -19.00 5.75 42.03
C GLU A 429 -18.23 5.96 40.72
N GLN A 430 -18.61 6.96 39.93
CA GLN A 430 -17.93 7.33 38.68
C GLN A 430 -16.54 7.90 38.96
N ARG A 431 -16.42 8.78 39.95
CA ARG A 431 -15.15 9.33 40.42
C ARG A 431 -14.23 8.22 40.95
N ALA A 432 -14.77 7.29 41.74
CA ALA A 432 -14.01 6.14 42.23
C ALA A 432 -13.56 5.20 41.08
N SER A 433 -14.42 4.98 40.08
CA SER A 433 -14.07 4.17 38.90
C SER A 433 -12.96 4.81 38.07
N PHE A 434 -13.05 6.12 37.83
CA PHE A 434 -12.04 6.90 37.12
C PHE A 434 -10.67 6.82 37.82
N LEU A 435 -10.64 7.06 39.14
CA LEU A 435 -9.42 6.99 39.95
C LEU A 435 -8.86 5.57 40.09
N ARG A 436 -9.69 4.53 39.91
CA ARG A 436 -9.22 3.13 39.82
C ARG A 436 -8.52 2.82 38.49
N GLN A 437 -8.86 3.53 37.42
CA GLN A 437 -8.32 3.30 36.08
C GLN A 437 -7.20 4.27 35.71
N HIS A 438 -6.99 5.32 36.51
CA HIS A 438 -6.00 6.35 36.25
C HIS A 438 -5.13 6.60 37.49
N ILE A 439 -4.03 7.34 37.31
CA ILE A 439 -3.13 7.80 38.36
C ILE A 439 -3.01 9.31 38.20
N SER A 440 -3.23 10.07 39.27
CA SER A 440 -3.10 11.53 39.23
C SER A 440 -1.64 12.00 39.30
N ARG A 441 -1.40 13.23 38.86
CA ARG A 441 -0.11 13.91 38.95
C ARG A 441 0.43 13.96 40.38
N GLU A 442 -0.43 14.26 41.34
CA GLU A 442 -0.10 14.34 42.77
C GLU A 442 0.19 12.95 43.34
N GLN A 443 -0.60 11.94 42.95
CA GLN A 443 -0.40 10.57 43.37
C GLN A 443 0.95 10.02 42.86
N LEU A 444 1.27 10.23 41.58
CA LEU A 444 2.53 9.80 41.00
C LEU A 444 3.73 10.53 41.65
N TYR A 445 3.59 11.82 41.94
CA TYR A 445 4.61 12.57 42.67
C TYR A 445 4.84 11.99 44.08
N ALA A 446 3.78 11.74 44.84
CA ALA A 446 3.89 11.15 46.16
C ALA A 446 4.60 9.78 46.12
N GLU A 447 4.24 8.92 45.17
CA GLU A 447 4.80 7.57 45.05
C GLU A 447 6.28 7.58 44.65
N VAL A 448 6.67 8.43 43.69
CA VAL A 448 8.06 8.51 43.18
C VAL A 448 9.01 9.18 44.18
N TRP A 449 8.50 9.95 45.14
CA TRP A 449 9.28 10.51 46.25
C TRP A 449 9.20 9.66 47.55
N ALA A 450 8.30 8.68 47.60
CA ALA A 450 8.19 7.71 48.70
C ALA A 450 9.06 6.46 48.47
N ASP A 451 9.11 5.94 47.23
CA ASP A 451 9.84 4.72 46.85
C ASP A 451 10.71 4.87 45.59
N PRO A 452 11.77 4.05 45.41
CA PRO A 452 12.50 3.95 44.16
C PRO A 452 11.60 3.61 42.97
N VAL A 453 11.87 4.20 41.81
CA VAL A 453 11.07 4.05 40.56
C VAL A 453 10.89 2.58 40.16
N THR A 454 11.86 1.71 40.46
CA THR A 454 11.75 0.27 40.21
C THR A 454 10.62 -0.39 41.01
N ARG A 455 10.45 -0.04 42.29
CA ARG A 455 9.33 -0.52 43.12
C ARG A 455 7.99 0.09 42.70
N VAL A 456 7.99 1.35 42.30
CA VAL A 456 6.78 1.99 41.74
C VAL A 456 6.34 1.27 40.46
N ALA A 457 7.29 0.88 39.60
CA ALA A 457 7.01 0.16 38.36
C ALA A 457 6.39 -1.23 38.59
N GLU A 458 6.91 -1.98 39.57
CA GLU A 458 6.38 -3.29 39.97
C GLU A 458 4.90 -3.22 40.41
N ARG A 459 4.51 -2.18 41.16
CA ARG A 459 3.11 -1.99 41.62
C ARG A 459 2.11 -1.87 40.47
N TYR A 460 2.55 -1.41 39.31
CA TYR A 460 1.71 -1.21 38.13
C TYR A 460 1.95 -2.26 37.04
N GLY A 461 2.85 -3.24 37.25
CA GLY A 461 3.19 -4.24 36.24
C GLY A 461 3.83 -3.65 34.98
N ILE A 462 4.59 -2.55 35.11
CA ILE A 462 5.24 -1.84 34.00
C ILE A 462 6.74 -1.75 34.19
N SER A 463 7.45 -1.28 33.16
CA SER A 463 8.88 -0.97 33.26
C SER A 463 9.14 0.35 34.00
N ASP A 464 10.31 0.45 34.61
CA ASP A 464 10.87 1.68 35.20
C ASP A 464 10.96 2.84 34.17
N VAL A 465 11.23 2.51 32.90
CA VAL A 465 11.20 3.45 31.77
C VAL A 465 9.78 3.97 31.51
N ALA A 466 8.74 3.16 31.69
CA ALA A 466 7.35 3.59 31.53
C ALA A 466 6.92 4.56 32.65
N VAL A 467 7.33 4.31 33.90
CA VAL A 467 7.13 5.26 35.01
C VAL A 467 7.86 6.58 34.73
N ALA A 468 9.09 6.52 34.19
CA ALA A 468 9.82 7.72 33.79
C ALA A 468 9.10 8.52 32.69
N LYS A 469 8.46 7.85 31.73
CA LYS A 469 7.61 8.50 30.71
C LYS A 469 6.38 9.15 31.34
N TRP A 470 5.74 8.50 32.33
CA TRP A 470 4.62 9.09 33.06
C TRP A 470 5.03 10.35 33.82
N CYS A 471 6.17 10.34 34.53
CA CYS A 471 6.66 11.54 35.21
C CYS A 471 6.92 12.68 34.24
N ARG A 472 7.46 12.40 33.05
CA ARG A 472 7.67 13.42 32.01
C ARG A 472 6.34 13.94 31.45
N LYS A 473 5.39 13.03 31.20
CA LYS A 473 4.06 13.37 30.66
C LYS A 473 3.24 14.23 31.63
N LEU A 474 3.35 13.99 32.94
CA LEU A 474 2.63 14.74 33.99
C LEU A 474 3.44 15.90 34.58
N ASP A 475 4.63 16.20 34.04
CA ASP A 475 5.56 17.19 34.59
C ASP A 475 5.79 17.04 36.11
N VAL A 476 6.13 15.81 36.51
CA VAL A 476 6.42 15.40 37.88
C VAL A 476 7.95 15.31 38.05
N PRO A 477 8.57 16.13 38.92
CA PRO A 477 10.00 16.06 39.17
C PRO A 477 10.33 14.74 39.88
N ARG A 478 11.45 14.12 39.49
CA ARG A 478 11.92 12.86 40.06
C ARG A 478 13.14 13.10 40.95
N PRO A 479 13.37 12.26 41.97
CA PRO A 479 14.60 12.31 42.76
C PRO A 479 15.85 12.11 41.87
N GLY A 480 16.88 12.91 42.10
CA GLY A 480 18.14 12.83 41.35
C GLY A 480 18.90 11.50 41.55
N ARG A 481 19.85 11.21 40.65
CA ARG A 481 20.73 10.02 40.77
C ARG A 481 21.50 10.10 42.11
N GLY A 482 21.36 9.08 42.95
CA GLY A 482 21.96 9.03 44.29
C GLY A 482 21.04 9.44 45.45
N TYR A 483 19.87 10.05 45.19
CA TYR A 483 18.92 10.47 46.25
C TYR A 483 18.55 9.32 47.20
N TRP A 484 18.22 8.15 46.65
CA TRP A 484 17.83 6.98 47.43
C TRP A 484 18.98 6.36 48.22
N ALA A 485 20.22 6.45 47.71
CA ALA A 485 21.42 6.00 48.41
C ALA A 485 21.75 6.92 49.60
N CYS A 486 21.67 8.24 49.41
CA CYS A 486 21.89 9.21 50.48
C CYS A 486 20.78 9.19 51.54
N LYS A 487 19.52 8.92 51.16
CA LYS A 487 18.40 8.70 52.09
C LYS A 487 18.59 7.44 52.95
N ALA A 488 19.07 6.35 52.35
CA ALA A 488 19.42 5.11 53.07
C ALA A 488 20.58 5.31 54.05
N ALA A 489 21.50 6.24 53.76
CA ALA A 489 22.60 6.66 54.64
C ALA A 489 22.19 7.67 55.74
N GLY A 490 20.89 7.94 55.93
CA GLY A 490 20.37 8.78 57.02
C GLY A 490 20.47 10.30 56.80
N GLN A 491 20.81 10.77 55.59
CA GLN A 491 20.95 12.20 55.31
C GLN A 491 19.58 12.87 55.04
N LYS A 492 19.36 14.06 55.61
CA LYS A 492 18.16 14.89 55.35
C LYS A 492 18.32 15.64 54.01
N LEU A 493 17.64 15.17 52.97
CA LEU A 493 17.69 15.76 51.62
C LEU A 493 16.41 16.53 51.31
N ARG A 494 16.53 17.64 50.57
CA ARG A 494 15.38 18.46 50.15
C ARG A 494 14.58 17.77 49.05
N GLN A 495 13.28 17.63 49.25
CA GLN A 495 12.32 17.23 48.23
C GLN A 495 11.95 18.44 47.36
N SER A 496 12.11 18.33 46.05
CA SER A 496 11.70 19.39 45.12
C SER A 496 10.17 19.45 45.09
N PRO A 497 9.54 20.61 45.35
CA PRO A 497 8.08 20.72 45.34
C PRO A 497 7.53 20.46 43.94
N LEU A 498 6.30 19.94 43.86
CA LEU A 498 5.59 19.75 42.58
C LEU A 498 5.34 21.13 41.94
N PRO A 499 5.89 21.45 40.76
CA PRO A 499 5.71 22.76 40.14
C PRO A 499 4.25 23.01 39.74
N PRO A 500 3.81 24.27 39.60
CA PRO A 500 2.53 24.59 38.99
C PRO A 500 2.41 23.93 37.62
N ARG A 501 1.24 23.36 37.30
CA ARG A 501 1.01 22.64 36.04
C ARG A 501 1.13 23.62 34.86
N ALA A 502 2.02 23.34 33.92
CA ALA A 502 2.08 24.10 32.67
C ALA A 502 0.82 23.85 31.82
N ARG A 503 0.37 24.86 31.07
CA ARG A 503 -0.81 24.75 30.19
C ARG A 503 -0.60 23.63 29.17
N GLY A 504 -1.54 22.68 29.09
CA GLY A 504 -1.47 21.52 28.17
C GLY A 504 -0.82 20.25 28.75
N VAL A 505 -0.32 20.29 29.99
CA VAL A 505 0.16 19.07 30.68
C VAL A 505 -1.05 18.29 31.22
N PRO A 506 -1.21 16.99 30.88
CA PRO A 506 -2.31 16.18 31.40
C PRO A 506 -2.22 15.99 32.92
N MET A 507 -3.37 15.82 33.59
CA MET A 507 -3.45 15.63 35.05
C MET A 507 -3.39 14.16 35.48
N TYR A 508 -3.69 13.24 34.54
CA TYR A 508 -3.82 11.81 34.81
C TYR A 508 -3.12 10.97 33.74
N VAL A 509 -2.65 9.78 34.12
CA VAL A 509 -2.22 8.71 33.19
C VAL A 509 -3.06 7.46 33.40
N GLY A 510 -3.40 6.78 32.29
CA GLY A 510 -4.15 5.53 32.35
C GLY A 510 -3.32 4.39 32.92
N ARG A 511 -3.92 3.59 33.80
CA ARG A 511 -3.34 2.35 34.29
C ARG A 511 -3.34 1.31 33.16
N PRO A 512 -2.26 0.52 33.01
CA PRO A 512 -2.20 -0.54 32.01
C PRO A 512 -3.28 -1.61 32.28
N LYS A 513 -3.95 -2.07 31.22
CA LYS A 513 -4.85 -3.23 31.30
C LYS A 513 -4.01 -4.50 31.46
N PRO A 514 -4.41 -5.47 32.31
CA PRO A 514 -3.72 -6.76 32.36
C PRO A 514 -3.75 -7.38 30.97
N SER A 515 -2.57 -7.70 30.43
CA SER A 515 -2.46 -8.34 29.11
C SER A 515 -3.22 -9.66 29.13
N ARG A 516 -4.09 -9.87 28.15
CA ARG A 516 -4.81 -11.12 27.91
C ARG A 516 -3.78 -12.26 27.83
N GLU A 517 -3.66 -13.05 28.89
CA GLU A 517 -2.70 -14.16 28.94
C GLU A 517 -2.89 -15.07 27.72
N LYS A 518 -1.78 -15.42 27.05
CA LYS A 518 -1.76 -16.48 26.05
C LYS A 518 -2.31 -17.73 26.73
N ARG A 519 -3.49 -18.18 26.33
CA ARG A 519 -4.05 -19.47 26.77
C ARG A 519 -2.96 -20.53 26.52
N PRO A 520 -2.46 -21.23 27.55
CA PRO A 520 -1.50 -22.31 27.33
C PRO A 520 -2.17 -23.37 26.44
N ALA A 521 -1.41 -23.90 25.48
CA ALA A 521 -1.88 -24.96 24.61
C ALA A 521 -2.35 -26.15 25.46
N PRO A 522 -3.45 -26.84 25.11
CA PRO A 522 -3.91 -27.99 25.87
C PRO A 522 -2.79 -29.03 25.98
N ALA A 523 -2.54 -29.49 27.21
CA ALA A 523 -1.57 -30.52 27.52
C ALA A 523 -2.09 -31.88 27.03
N GLY A 524 -1.25 -32.61 26.29
CA GLY A 524 -1.49 -33.99 25.83
C GLY A 524 -2.40 -34.11 24.61
N ILE A 525 -1.83 -34.06 23.40
CA ILE A 525 -2.56 -34.45 22.18
C ILE A 525 -2.39 -35.96 22.02
N ARG A 526 -3.51 -36.69 22.09
CA ARG A 526 -3.53 -38.16 21.95
C ARG A 526 -2.89 -38.58 20.62
N GLY A 527 -2.01 -39.58 20.65
CA GLY A 527 -1.31 -40.11 19.49
C GLY A 527 0.03 -39.42 19.22
N LEU A 528 0.32 -38.25 19.79
CA LEU A 528 1.60 -37.57 19.59
C LEU A 528 2.76 -38.31 20.28
N GLU A 529 2.47 -39.05 21.36
CA GLU A 529 3.43 -39.89 22.08
C GLU A 529 4.04 -41.01 21.24
N ARG A 530 3.41 -41.36 20.10
CA ARG A 530 3.90 -42.37 19.17
C ARG A 530 5.03 -41.89 18.26
N PHE A 531 5.31 -40.58 18.26
CA PHE A 531 6.30 -39.97 17.39
C PHE A 531 7.51 -39.47 18.19
N PRO A 532 8.75 -39.69 17.69
CA PRO A 532 9.93 -39.09 18.32
C PRO A 532 9.87 -37.56 18.24
N ARG A 533 10.48 -36.88 19.23
CA ARG A 533 10.53 -35.40 19.26
C ARG A 533 11.25 -34.80 18.04
N ALA A 534 12.17 -35.56 17.45
CA ALA A 534 12.83 -35.24 16.18
C ALA A 534 12.57 -36.40 15.22
N ILE A 535 11.93 -36.11 14.09
CA ILE A 535 11.66 -37.10 13.05
C ILE A 535 12.86 -37.08 12.10
N PRO A 536 13.58 -38.20 11.92
CA PRO A 536 14.75 -38.23 11.06
C PRO A 536 14.35 -38.03 9.60
N VAL A 537 15.10 -37.17 8.92
CA VAL A 537 15.04 -37.00 7.45
C VAL A 537 16.43 -37.37 6.93
N PRO A 538 16.69 -38.66 6.62
CA PRO A 538 18.03 -39.10 6.25
C PRO A 538 18.46 -38.49 4.92
N ASP A 539 19.73 -38.11 4.81
CA ASP A 539 20.29 -37.52 3.57
C ASP A 539 20.45 -38.55 2.43
N VAL A 540 20.58 -39.83 2.77
CA VAL A 540 20.66 -40.98 1.86
C VAL A 540 19.40 -41.83 2.01
N GLY A 541 18.75 -42.17 0.89
CA GLY A 541 17.43 -42.79 0.90
C GLY A 541 17.40 -44.15 1.58
N ASP A 542 16.65 -44.23 2.68
CA ASP A 542 15.95 -45.45 3.09
C ASP A 542 15.04 -45.94 1.94
N PRO A 543 14.54 -47.20 1.95
CA PRO A 543 13.63 -47.67 0.93
C PRO A 543 12.47 -46.68 0.71
N GLU A 544 12.37 -46.17 -0.52
CA GLU A 544 11.43 -45.11 -0.89
C GLU A 544 9.99 -45.65 -0.82
N HIS A 545 9.11 -44.94 -0.13
CA HIS A 545 7.72 -45.33 -0.03
C HIS A 545 7.03 -45.28 -1.40
N VAL A 546 6.10 -46.20 -1.67
CA VAL A 546 5.43 -46.33 -2.98
C VAL A 546 4.73 -45.04 -3.44
N LEU A 547 4.13 -44.30 -2.50
CA LEU A 547 3.52 -42.99 -2.81
C LEU A 547 4.57 -41.94 -3.19
N VAL A 548 5.77 -42.00 -2.60
CA VAL A 548 6.87 -41.07 -2.89
C VAL A 548 7.50 -41.39 -4.25
N ALA A 549 7.70 -42.66 -4.57
CA ALA A 549 8.14 -43.10 -5.90
C ALA A 549 7.16 -42.64 -7.00
N ARG A 550 5.84 -42.72 -6.74
CA ARG A 550 4.82 -42.18 -7.63
C ARG A 550 4.91 -40.66 -7.76
N THR A 551 5.10 -39.94 -6.65
CA THR A 551 5.30 -38.47 -6.65
C THR A 551 6.52 -38.07 -7.46
N ARG A 552 7.65 -38.80 -7.33
CA ARG A 552 8.87 -38.56 -8.11
C ARG A 552 8.59 -38.60 -9.61
N ARG A 553 7.97 -39.70 -10.08
CA ARG A 553 7.60 -39.85 -11.49
C ARG A 553 6.67 -38.72 -11.96
N ALA A 554 5.67 -38.37 -11.15
CA ALA A 554 4.75 -37.29 -11.46
C ALA A 554 5.45 -35.92 -11.58
N LEU A 555 6.46 -35.63 -10.75
CA LEU A 555 7.25 -34.40 -10.83
C LEU A 555 8.20 -34.38 -12.03
N GLU A 556 8.75 -35.53 -12.42
CA GLU A 556 9.62 -35.66 -13.60
C GLU A 556 8.86 -35.44 -14.91
N GLU A 557 7.61 -35.92 -14.99
CA GLU A 557 6.73 -35.79 -16.15
C GLU A 557 5.97 -34.44 -16.18
N ALA A 558 5.97 -33.67 -15.08
CA ALA A 558 5.20 -32.43 -14.96
C ALA A 558 5.74 -31.29 -15.84
N ALA A 559 4.82 -30.62 -16.56
CA ALA A 559 5.13 -29.37 -17.24
C ALA A 559 5.47 -28.28 -16.21
N THR A 560 6.45 -27.44 -16.53
CA THR A 560 6.82 -26.30 -15.69
C THR A 560 5.76 -25.22 -15.79
N GLY A 561 5.09 -24.94 -14.67
CA GLY A 561 4.07 -23.89 -14.56
C GLY A 561 4.65 -22.49 -14.51
N GLU A 562 3.77 -21.49 -14.38
CA GLU A 562 4.16 -20.10 -14.20
C GLU A 562 5.05 -19.93 -12.95
N GLY A 563 6.18 -19.24 -13.10
CA GLY A 563 7.14 -19.07 -12.00
C GLY A 563 8.02 -20.29 -11.70
N GLY A 564 8.09 -21.30 -12.58
CA GLY A 564 9.08 -22.37 -12.47
C GLY A 564 8.73 -23.49 -11.48
N ILE A 565 7.49 -23.53 -11.00
CA ILE A 565 6.96 -24.55 -10.09
C ILE A 565 6.40 -25.73 -10.90
N ILE A 566 6.67 -26.94 -10.44
CA ILE A 566 6.12 -28.20 -10.94
C ILE A 566 5.31 -28.88 -9.83
N GLY A 567 4.20 -29.54 -10.21
CA GLY A 567 3.27 -30.14 -9.27
C GLY A 567 2.99 -31.61 -9.57
N ALA A 568 2.96 -32.45 -8.54
CA ALA A 568 2.69 -33.89 -8.67
C ALA A 568 1.19 -34.27 -8.71
N ARG A 569 0.30 -33.31 -8.39
CA ARG A 569 -1.14 -33.53 -8.19
C ARG A 569 -1.82 -34.16 -9.41
N ALA A 570 -1.50 -33.70 -10.62
CA ALA A 570 -2.08 -34.20 -11.87
C ALA A 570 -1.64 -35.63 -12.22
N GLY A 571 -0.42 -36.02 -11.85
CA GLY A 571 0.10 -37.39 -12.03
C GLY A 571 -0.36 -38.37 -10.93
N GLY A 572 -1.20 -37.91 -10.00
CA GLY A 572 -1.71 -38.70 -8.87
C GLY A 572 -0.66 -39.03 -7.81
N GLY A 573 0.42 -38.25 -7.73
CA GLY A 573 1.37 -38.31 -6.63
C GLY A 573 0.85 -37.60 -5.37
N LEU A 574 1.70 -37.55 -4.34
CA LEU A 574 1.46 -36.71 -3.16
C LEU A 574 1.39 -35.23 -3.56
N ASP A 575 0.72 -34.43 -2.74
CA ASP A 575 0.47 -33.02 -3.00
C ASP A 575 1.73 -32.18 -2.74
N VAL A 576 2.58 -32.14 -3.76
CA VAL A 576 3.89 -31.50 -3.75
C VAL A 576 3.98 -30.53 -4.92
N GLU A 577 4.22 -29.26 -4.62
CA GLU A 577 4.39 -28.17 -5.59
C GLU A 577 5.71 -27.44 -5.32
N VAL A 578 6.74 -27.72 -6.12
CA VAL A 578 8.10 -27.23 -5.88
C VAL A 578 8.82 -26.88 -7.18
N SER A 579 9.94 -26.15 -7.11
CA SER A 579 10.82 -25.99 -8.26
C SER A 579 11.68 -27.24 -8.49
N LYS A 580 12.24 -27.39 -9.69
CA LYS A 580 13.15 -28.51 -10.03
C LYS A 580 14.33 -28.65 -9.05
N GLY A 581 14.83 -27.53 -8.53
CA GLY A 581 15.94 -27.51 -7.56
C GLY A 581 15.57 -28.07 -6.18
N SER A 582 14.30 -28.06 -5.81
CA SER A 582 13.81 -28.47 -4.49
C SER A 582 13.25 -29.90 -4.46
N VAL A 583 13.10 -30.57 -5.62
CA VAL A 583 12.49 -31.91 -5.73
C VAL A 583 13.13 -32.93 -4.79
N ALA A 584 14.46 -33.03 -4.80
CA ALA A 584 15.16 -34.02 -3.98
C ALA A 584 14.89 -33.82 -2.48
N ARG A 585 14.89 -32.57 -2.01
CA ARG A 585 14.61 -32.23 -0.60
C ARG A 585 13.14 -32.47 -0.24
N ALA A 586 12.23 -32.07 -1.13
CA ALA A 586 10.79 -32.28 -0.96
C ALA A 586 10.45 -33.77 -0.82
N LEU A 587 11.00 -34.64 -1.69
CA LEU A 587 10.75 -36.08 -1.66
C LEU A 587 11.26 -36.74 -0.36
N ARG A 588 12.45 -36.35 0.14
CA ARG A 588 12.95 -36.85 1.44
C ARG A 588 12.03 -36.45 2.58
N MET A 589 11.54 -35.22 2.55
CA MET A 589 10.62 -34.69 3.54
C MET A 589 9.28 -35.45 3.57
N VAL A 590 8.63 -35.63 2.42
CA VAL A 590 7.38 -36.38 2.38
C VAL A 590 7.58 -37.86 2.69
N ASN A 591 8.72 -38.47 2.31
CA ASN A 591 9.05 -39.84 2.71
C ASN A 591 9.12 -40.00 4.23
N ALA A 592 9.83 -39.11 4.92
CA ALA A 592 9.92 -39.12 6.38
C ALA A 592 8.55 -38.96 7.06
N ILE A 593 7.67 -38.10 6.52
CA ILE A 593 6.32 -37.90 7.04
C ILE A 593 5.47 -39.15 6.85
N VAL A 594 5.46 -39.75 5.66
CA VAL A 594 4.67 -40.94 5.35
C VAL A 594 5.12 -42.12 6.20
N CYS A 595 6.43 -42.41 6.24
CA CYS A 595 6.97 -43.48 7.07
C CYS A 595 6.71 -43.26 8.56
N ALA A 596 6.76 -42.02 9.06
CA ALA A 596 6.44 -41.72 10.45
C ALA A 596 4.97 -41.96 10.76
N LEU A 597 4.04 -41.53 9.89
CA LEU A 597 2.61 -41.72 10.08
C LEU A 597 2.24 -43.21 10.05
N GLU A 598 2.72 -43.95 9.05
CA GLU A 598 2.45 -45.38 8.89
C GLU A 598 3.10 -46.21 10.00
N GLY A 599 4.34 -45.90 10.39
CA GLY A 599 5.02 -46.53 11.52
C GLY A 599 4.31 -46.33 12.86
N ALA A 600 3.55 -45.25 13.02
CA ALA A 600 2.70 -44.97 14.19
C ALA A 600 1.28 -45.58 14.09
N GLY A 601 0.98 -46.32 13.01
CA GLY A 601 -0.29 -46.99 12.74
C GLY A 601 -1.37 -46.10 12.10
N PHE A 602 -0.99 -44.97 11.51
CA PHE A 602 -1.89 -44.10 10.76
C PHE A 602 -1.75 -44.31 9.25
N GLY A 603 -2.78 -43.96 8.47
CA GLY A 603 -2.74 -44.10 7.01
C GLY A 603 -2.33 -42.81 6.31
N VAL A 604 -1.72 -42.93 5.12
CA VAL A 604 -1.61 -41.84 4.15
C VAL A 604 -2.22 -42.29 2.83
N GLU A 605 -3.11 -41.47 2.26
CA GLU A 605 -3.76 -41.79 0.99
C GLU A 605 -3.83 -40.57 0.07
N VAL A 606 -3.92 -40.83 -1.24
CA VAL A 606 -4.19 -39.82 -2.26
C VAL A 606 -5.60 -40.08 -2.80
N ALA A 607 -6.51 -39.13 -2.61
CA ALA A 607 -7.92 -39.28 -2.99
C ALA A 607 -8.44 -38.04 -3.74
N ALA A 608 -9.44 -38.23 -4.60
CA ALA A 608 -10.08 -37.13 -5.31
C ALA A 608 -10.80 -36.18 -4.33
N CYS A 609 -10.83 -34.88 -4.66
CA CYS A 609 -11.60 -33.92 -3.88
C CYS A 609 -13.11 -34.26 -3.88
N PRO A 610 -13.81 -34.09 -2.74
CA PRO A 610 -15.26 -34.05 -2.73
C PRO A 610 -15.77 -32.94 -3.67
N ALA A 611 -16.87 -33.23 -4.39
CA ALA A 611 -17.46 -32.29 -5.34
C ALA A 611 -17.82 -30.95 -4.66
N GLY A 612 -17.29 -29.83 -5.17
CA GLY A 612 -17.57 -28.48 -4.66
C GLY A 612 -16.34 -27.67 -4.21
N ALA A 613 -15.16 -28.30 -4.07
CA ALA A 613 -13.88 -27.59 -3.96
C ALA A 613 -13.30 -27.35 -5.38
N GLU A 614 -12.76 -26.16 -5.62
CA GLU A 614 -12.45 -25.59 -6.95
C GLU A 614 -11.65 -26.49 -7.93
N ARG A 615 -11.84 -26.16 -9.21
CA ARG A 615 -11.38 -26.81 -10.46
C ARG A 615 -9.85 -27.03 -10.55
N SER A 616 -9.31 -27.97 -9.79
CA SER A 616 -7.94 -28.46 -9.97
C SER A 616 -7.97 -29.95 -10.31
N ALA A 617 -7.47 -30.31 -11.50
CA ALA A 617 -7.39 -31.70 -11.93
C ALA A 617 -6.34 -32.46 -11.09
N GLY A 618 -6.76 -33.42 -10.26
CA GLY A 618 -5.87 -34.31 -9.50
C GLY A 618 -6.37 -34.70 -8.11
N GLY A 619 -5.67 -35.62 -7.45
CA GLY A 619 -5.98 -36.09 -6.09
C GLY A 619 -5.23 -35.30 -5.01
N ARG A 620 -5.84 -35.11 -3.83
CA ARG A 620 -5.19 -34.51 -2.65
C ARG A 620 -4.58 -35.58 -1.75
N THR A 621 -3.54 -35.20 -1.02
CA THR A 621 -2.94 -36.06 0.02
C THR A 621 -3.65 -35.89 1.34
N TYR A 622 -4.04 -37.00 1.96
CA TYR A 622 -4.71 -37.05 3.24
C TYR A 622 -3.91 -37.89 4.24
N ALA A 623 -3.73 -37.37 5.45
CA ALA A 623 -3.39 -38.18 6.61
C ALA A 623 -4.70 -38.73 7.22
N VAL A 624 -4.81 -40.05 7.33
CA VAL A 624 -5.96 -40.75 7.91
C VAL A 624 -5.67 -40.99 9.40
N LEU A 625 -6.21 -40.12 10.25
CA LEU A 625 -5.94 -40.07 11.68
C LEU A 625 -7.21 -40.46 12.44
N ASP A 626 -7.22 -41.67 13.02
CA ASP A 626 -8.38 -42.19 13.79
C ASP A 626 -9.71 -42.06 13.01
N GLY A 627 -9.71 -42.36 11.71
CA GLY A 627 -10.88 -42.30 10.84
C GLY A 627 -11.17 -40.93 10.19
N GLU A 628 -10.44 -39.87 10.58
CA GLU A 628 -10.59 -38.54 9.99
C GLU A 628 -9.56 -38.31 8.88
N ARG A 629 -10.00 -37.70 7.77
CA ARG A 629 -9.14 -37.37 6.61
C ARG A 629 -8.67 -35.92 6.71
N VAL A 630 -7.42 -35.71 7.08
CA VAL A 630 -6.80 -34.37 7.18
C VAL A 630 -5.95 -34.10 5.93
N PRO A 631 -6.33 -33.18 5.03
CA PRO A 631 -5.55 -32.90 3.84
C PRO A 631 -4.33 -32.05 4.16
N PHE A 632 -3.21 -32.35 3.51
CA PHE A 632 -2.00 -31.56 3.63
C PHE A 632 -1.21 -31.53 2.32
N ALA A 633 -0.38 -30.50 2.16
CA ALA A 633 0.49 -30.30 1.01
C ALA A 633 1.88 -29.81 1.43
N LEU A 634 2.87 -30.05 0.57
CA LEU A 634 4.21 -29.48 0.67
C LEU A 634 4.44 -28.55 -0.52
N VAL A 635 4.62 -27.26 -0.25
CA VAL A 635 4.77 -26.23 -1.27
C VAL A 635 6.08 -25.47 -1.11
N GLU A 636 6.67 -25.04 -2.22
CA GLU A 636 7.77 -24.09 -2.21
C GLU A 636 7.24 -22.66 -2.17
N LEU A 637 7.77 -21.84 -1.24
CA LEU A 637 7.42 -20.44 -1.17
C LEU A 637 7.98 -19.70 -2.38
N THR A 638 7.14 -18.88 -3.01
CA THR A 638 7.56 -17.99 -4.09
C THR A 638 7.69 -16.56 -3.60
N GLU A 639 8.70 -15.86 -4.08
CA GLU A 639 8.80 -14.42 -3.96
C GLU A 639 8.06 -13.76 -5.12
N ARG A 640 7.19 -12.81 -4.79
CA ARG A 640 6.50 -11.99 -5.78
C ARG A 640 7.42 -10.86 -6.22
N VAL A 641 7.84 -10.89 -7.48
CA VAL A 641 8.74 -9.91 -8.07
C VAL A 641 7.96 -9.06 -9.06
N GLU A 642 7.90 -7.76 -8.80
CA GLU A 642 7.30 -6.81 -9.72
C GLU A 642 8.09 -6.74 -11.02
N ARG A 643 7.37 -6.73 -12.14
CA ARG A 643 7.92 -6.64 -13.49
C ARG A 643 7.13 -5.63 -14.31
N PRO A 644 7.69 -5.10 -15.41
CA PRO A 644 6.90 -4.38 -16.40
C PRO A 644 5.80 -5.29 -17.01
N PRO A 645 4.72 -4.68 -17.56
CA PRO A 645 3.76 -5.41 -18.38
C PRO A 645 4.47 -6.13 -19.54
N ASN A 646 3.92 -7.25 -20.01
CA ASN A 646 4.30 -7.88 -21.26
C ASN A 646 3.52 -7.24 -22.44
N ASP A 647 3.81 -7.63 -23.68
CA ASP A 647 3.18 -7.02 -24.86
C ASP A 647 1.66 -7.18 -24.91
N GLN A 648 1.15 -8.31 -24.41
CA GLN A 648 -0.29 -8.56 -24.35
C GLN A 648 -0.96 -7.69 -23.28
N GLU A 649 -0.34 -7.57 -22.12
CA GLU A 649 -0.78 -6.69 -21.04
C GLU A 649 -0.72 -5.22 -21.47
N ARG A 650 0.35 -4.80 -22.16
CA ARG A 650 0.45 -3.46 -22.78
C ARG A 650 -0.69 -3.22 -23.77
N ALA A 651 -0.97 -4.17 -24.66
CA ALA A 651 -2.06 -4.05 -25.62
C ALA A 651 -3.43 -3.98 -24.93
N ALA A 652 -3.63 -4.74 -23.84
CA ALA A 652 -4.85 -4.71 -23.05
C ALA A 652 -5.02 -3.38 -22.29
N MET A 653 -3.95 -2.84 -21.72
CA MET A 653 -3.92 -1.52 -21.09
C MET A 653 -4.30 -0.42 -22.07
N ARG A 654 -3.75 -0.48 -23.30
CA ARG A 654 -4.07 0.48 -24.37
C ARG A 654 -5.53 0.39 -24.81
N ARG A 655 -6.12 -0.81 -24.85
CA ARG A 655 -7.53 -1.02 -25.21
C ARG A 655 -8.52 -0.60 -24.12
N ASN A 656 -8.11 -0.66 -22.85
CA ASN A 656 -8.98 -0.35 -21.72
C ASN A 656 -8.15 0.23 -20.54
N PRO A 657 -7.78 1.52 -20.62
CA PRO A 657 -6.91 2.17 -19.64
C PRO A 657 -7.46 2.15 -18.21
N TRP A 658 -8.79 2.08 -18.07
CA TRP A 658 -9.49 2.10 -16.79
C TRP A 658 -9.63 0.72 -16.12
N LYS A 659 -9.36 -0.37 -16.86
CA LYS A 659 -9.65 -1.75 -16.42
C LYS A 659 -8.40 -2.55 -16.07
N THR A 660 -7.24 -2.17 -16.61
CA THR A 660 -5.96 -2.88 -16.43
C THR A 660 -4.97 -1.94 -15.76
N LYS A 661 -5.18 -1.61 -14.48
CA LYS A 661 -4.24 -0.82 -13.67
C LYS A 661 -3.72 -1.68 -12.54
N GLY A 662 -2.40 -1.84 -12.49
CA GLY A 662 -1.75 -2.47 -11.35
C GLY A 662 -0.31 -2.86 -11.65
N PRO A 663 0.52 -2.98 -10.60
CA PRO A 663 1.84 -3.60 -10.73
C PRO A 663 1.70 -5.03 -11.28
N PHE A 664 2.43 -5.34 -12.35
CA PHE A 664 2.53 -6.69 -12.87
C PHE A 664 3.55 -7.47 -12.07
N TYR A 665 3.26 -8.73 -11.84
CA TYR A 665 4.12 -9.58 -11.04
C TYR A 665 4.58 -10.79 -11.84
N SER A 666 5.77 -11.23 -11.50
CA SER A 666 6.28 -12.56 -11.77
C SER A 666 6.54 -13.23 -10.42
N HIS A 667 6.50 -14.54 -10.38
CA HIS A 667 6.80 -15.32 -9.18
C HIS A 667 8.13 -16.03 -9.39
N ARG A 668 9.01 -15.96 -8.37
CA ARG A 668 10.29 -16.66 -8.39
C ARG A 668 10.36 -17.66 -7.22
N PRO A 669 10.79 -18.90 -7.45
CA PRO A 669 10.97 -19.90 -6.39
C PRO A 669 12.11 -19.48 -5.45
N THR A 670 11.90 -19.63 -4.14
CA THR A 670 12.87 -19.19 -3.11
C THR A 670 13.77 -20.31 -2.58
N GLY A 671 13.46 -21.57 -2.88
CA GLY A 671 14.06 -22.76 -2.26
C GLY A 671 13.55 -23.06 -0.85
N ALA A 672 12.73 -22.18 -0.26
CA ALA A 672 12.13 -22.37 1.06
C ALA A 672 10.85 -23.21 0.95
N LEU A 673 10.77 -24.32 1.69
CA LEU A 673 9.63 -25.23 1.68
C LEU A 673 8.64 -24.89 2.81
N SER A 674 7.38 -25.25 2.61
CA SER A 674 6.29 -25.09 3.57
C SER A 674 5.35 -26.28 3.56
N LEU A 675 5.11 -26.87 4.73
CA LEU A 675 4.03 -27.84 4.95
C LEU A 675 2.76 -27.13 5.37
N GLN A 676 1.65 -27.44 4.73
CA GLN A 676 0.36 -26.80 4.94
C GLN A 676 -0.72 -27.84 5.19
N ILE A 677 -1.55 -27.61 6.21
CA ILE A 677 -2.79 -28.35 6.44
C ILE A 677 -3.92 -27.57 5.77
N GLU A 678 -4.59 -28.20 4.83
CA GLU A 678 -5.65 -27.56 4.04
C GLU A 678 -7.03 -27.77 4.68
N GLY A 679 -7.96 -26.83 4.48
CA GLY A 679 -9.33 -26.92 5.00
C GLY A 679 -9.56 -26.47 6.45
N GLY A 680 -10.83 -26.21 6.80
CA GLY A 680 -11.32 -25.82 8.13
C GLY A 680 -11.62 -24.32 8.33
N SER A 681 -12.57 -23.96 9.19
CA SER A 681 -12.98 -22.57 9.44
C SER A 681 -11.93 -21.75 10.23
N ALA A 682 -11.87 -20.44 10.02
CA ALA A 682 -10.92 -19.49 10.63
C ALA A 682 -10.98 -19.40 12.18
N GLY A 683 -11.95 -20.08 12.82
CA GLY A 683 -12.17 -20.09 14.27
C GLY A 683 -11.44 -21.18 15.07
N ASP A 684 -10.66 -22.09 14.44
CA ASP A 684 -10.12 -23.27 15.13
C ASP A 684 -8.87 -23.04 15.99
N GLY A 685 -8.30 -21.84 15.97
CA GLY A 685 -7.27 -21.39 16.92
C GLY A 685 -5.94 -22.17 16.93
N HIS A 686 -5.68 -23.05 15.97
CA HIS A 686 -4.43 -23.82 15.87
C HIS A 686 -3.65 -23.54 14.58
N ARG A 687 -2.34 -23.78 14.63
CA ARG A 687 -1.40 -23.53 13.52
C ARG A 687 -1.69 -24.48 12.35
N ARG A 688 -1.65 -23.95 11.11
CA ARG A 688 -1.90 -24.71 9.86
C ARG A 688 -0.75 -24.70 8.86
N SER A 689 0.30 -23.91 9.08
CA SER A 689 1.45 -23.85 8.17
C SER A 689 2.78 -23.80 8.93
N TRP A 690 3.76 -24.54 8.42
CA TRP A 690 5.13 -24.61 8.90
C TRP A 690 6.05 -24.41 7.72
N SER A 691 6.96 -23.45 7.79
CA SER A 691 7.82 -23.08 6.67
C SER A 691 9.26 -22.93 7.13
N ASP A 692 10.19 -23.08 6.19
CA ASP A 692 11.57 -22.64 6.37
C ASP A 692 11.63 -21.16 6.79
N SER A 693 12.63 -20.86 7.60
CA SER A 693 12.95 -19.49 8.02
C SER A 693 14.46 -19.32 8.09
N THR A 694 14.92 -18.07 8.21
CA THR A 694 16.34 -17.76 8.40
C THR A 694 16.94 -18.41 9.66
N GLN A 695 16.12 -18.74 10.65
CA GLN A 695 16.56 -19.28 11.94
C GLN A 695 16.39 -20.79 12.07
N ARG A 696 15.47 -21.41 11.31
CA ARG A 696 15.10 -22.81 11.44
C ARG A 696 14.66 -23.39 10.11
N ARG A 697 15.17 -24.58 9.79
CA ARG A 697 14.72 -25.38 8.64
C ARG A 697 13.48 -26.20 8.97
N LEU A 698 12.70 -26.53 7.94
CA LEU A 698 11.43 -27.24 8.03
C LEU A 698 11.56 -28.67 8.58
N GLU A 699 12.69 -29.33 8.35
CA GLU A 699 13.01 -30.66 8.88
C GLU A 699 12.91 -30.70 10.42
N ALA A 700 13.33 -29.63 11.10
CA ALA A 700 13.24 -29.51 12.55
C ALA A 700 11.80 -29.29 13.06
N LEU A 701 10.84 -29.05 12.16
CA LEU A 701 9.44 -28.74 12.49
C LEU A 701 8.49 -29.91 12.25
N LEU A 702 8.95 -31.06 11.74
CA LEU A 702 8.09 -32.19 11.40
C LEU A 702 7.27 -32.71 12.59
N HIS A 703 7.85 -32.81 13.78
CA HIS A 703 7.10 -33.20 14.99
C HIS A 703 5.99 -32.19 15.33
N SER A 704 6.25 -30.89 15.15
CA SER A 704 5.23 -29.87 15.35
C SER A 704 4.16 -29.88 14.27
N PHE A 705 4.49 -30.29 13.04
CA PHE A 705 3.55 -30.46 11.95
C PHE A 705 2.61 -31.64 12.21
N ILE A 706 3.14 -32.80 12.63
CA ILE A 706 2.32 -33.97 13.04
C ILE A 706 1.38 -33.61 14.18
N ARG A 707 1.87 -32.86 15.18
CA ARG A 707 1.01 -32.29 16.23
C ARG A 707 -0.16 -31.49 15.64
N GLY A 708 0.11 -30.70 14.61
CA GLY A 708 -0.91 -29.95 13.87
C GLY A 708 -1.97 -30.85 13.25
N LEU A 709 -1.55 -31.89 12.53
CA LEU A 709 -2.45 -32.86 11.90
C LEU A 709 -3.39 -33.53 12.93
N LEU A 710 -2.85 -33.96 14.07
CA LEU A 710 -3.63 -34.58 15.15
C LEU A 710 -4.66 -33.61 15.75
N VAL A 711 -4.30 -32.34 15.96
CA VAL A 711 -5.23 -31.31 16.44
C VAL A 711 -6.32 -31.05 15.40
N SER A 712 -5.97 -31.01 14.12
CA SER A 712 -6.95 -30.82 13.05
C SER A 712 -7.92 -32.00 12.96
N ALA A 713 -7.44 -33.24 13.10
CA ALA A 713 -8.29 -34.43 13.14
C ALA A 713 -9.28 -34.39 14.33
N GLU A 714 -8.79 -34.06 15.53
CA GLU A 714 -9.65 -33.94 16.71
C GLU A 714 -10.70 -32.84 16.55
N ALA A 715 -10.32 -31.70 15.96
CA ALA A 715 -11.24 -30.60 15.68
C ALA A 715 -12.34 -31.00 14.67
N GLN A 716 -11.99 -31.75 13.62
CA GLN A 716 -12.96 -32.27 12.64
C GLN A 716 -13.93 -33.25 13.30
N ARG A 717 -13.43 -34.21 14.09
CA ARG A 717 -14.27 -35.16 14.84
C ARG A 717 -15.27 -34.46 15.77
N ARG A 718 -14.82 -33.44 16.50
CA ARG A 718 -15.69 -32.65 17.40
C ARG A 718 -16.79 -31.88 16.66
N ARG A 719 -16.56 -31.50 15.41
CA ARG A 719 -17.58 -30.86 14.55
C ARG A 719 -18.58 -31.88 14.03
N GLY A 720 -18.09 -33.04 13.56
CA GLY A 720 -18.95 -34.14 13.09
C GLY A 720 -19.87 -34.70 14.19
N ALA A 721 -19.44 -34.67 15.45
CA ALA A 721 -20.27 -35.10 16.59
C ALA A 721 -21.29 -34.04 17.09
N ARG A 722 -21.23 -32.80 16.59
CA ARG A 722 -22.14 -31.69 16.95
C ARG A 722 -23.17 -31.37 15.87
N ALA A 723 -22.98 -31.88 14.65
CA ALA A 723 -23.98 -31.92 13.60
C ALA A 723 -24.81 -33.19 13.75
#